data_AF-A0A841VDW4-F1
#
_entry.id   AF-A0A841VDW4-F1
#
_cell.length_a   1.000
_cell.length_b   1.000
_cell.length_c   1.000
_cell.angle_alpha   90.00
_cell.angle_beta   90.00
_cell.angle_gamma   90.00
#
_symmetry.space_group_name_H-M   'P 1'
#
loop_
_entity.id
_entity.type
_entity.pdbx_description
1 polymer ?
#
loop_
_entity_poly.entity_id
_entity_poly.type
_entity_poly.pdbx_seq_one_letter_code
_entity_poly.pdbx_strand_id
1 'polypeptide(L)'
;MNSATIEYPNNLTAAEYHELLAGSAIHPALIERNFFHIEGESVYDFLFISDKIPRKNAGRVTDGYLKLYQHLLLGGTWIQSLDPFKNWQPMEWGRIKPNFPRFDWQKGKPVKYESPPKTPNRVTYFDVANPIWDKVAKRYLIKRYHSLLALRLLDQLNPLIFWEWIKQHPEIPIILCEGEKKAACLLSLGFVAIALPGIWNGRVGRRDFDERLHPDLVPMAQAGRKFIILFDYETFSKTRWSVYQATVRTAKAIESAGSECEVALLPGPEKGVDDFVVGRGVDANALLTAIIDDAKSLADYQRSYRAKKWGLSKYKPDVTINIKYLSEALCIPELEEKCLRVPELYELEKEQLFTPSIKGHWRKKESTDSGGVDSDKSKKSPSFNFPKSGLVVLWSDMGTGKTELMRWWRDQNPDARFLNNGHRVNLLKNLAERLRTAMYSDLGYTGLAQAQALSITIDSLHKLNTQALIYGCIFIDEACQYLTHLLHSNTCKQHRAAILEVLEYIVYNAPLVVIADAHMDDLTVDFFRAMRPVGEVPYIVKNEWRNGSRTIYWYEGSNSSALVAQISAALMQGLKIMVASDSKRFIKKLEKSFTIKYEDPNSDQSHTPQKWRIWSVHSDNSGSDENVAFIKDITNAVKNFDALFT
;
A
#
# COMPACT_ATOMS: atom_id res chain seq x y z
N MET A 1 55.35 38.57 3.01
CA MET A 1 54.87 37.28 3.53
C MET A 1 54.16 36.58 2.38
N ASN A 2 54.77 35.56 1.78
CA ASN A 2 54.12 34.76 0.75
C ASN A 2 52.95 34.02 1.40
N SER A 3 51.72 34.32 0.98
CA SER A 3 50.57 33.50 1.32
C SER A 3 50.81 32.12 0.71
N ALA A 4 51.08 31.13 1.55
CA ALA A 4 51.15 29.75 1.10
C ALA A 4 49.82 29.42 0.39
N THR A 5 49.89 29.08 -0.90
CA THR A 5 48.74 28.58 -1.66
C THR A 5 48.23 27.33 -0.94
N ILE A 6 46.98 27.36 -0.48
CA ILE A 6 46.35 26.21 0.15
C ILE A 6 46.13 25.16 -0.95
N GLU A 7 46.89 24.07 -0.91
CA GLU A 7 46.68 22.91 -1.78
C GLU A 7 45.68 21.95 -1.12
N TYR A 8 44.63 21.61 -1.86
CA TYR A 8 43.64 20.60 -1.45
C TYR A 8 43.99 19.25 -2.08
N PRO A 9 43.63 18.12 -1.44
CA PRO A 9 43.95 16.80 -1.97
C PRO A 9 43.28 16.57 -3.33
N ASN A 10 43.93 15.76 -4.18
CA ASN A 10 43.38 15.31 -5.47
C ASN A 10 42.88 16.42 -6.40
N ASN A 11 43.58 17.56 -6.38
CA ASN A 11 43.24 18.77 -7.15
C ASN A 11 41.85 19.35 -6.85
N LEU A 12 41.23 18.97 -5.74
CA LEU A 12 39.91 19.49 -5.37
C LEU A 12 39.92 21.01 -5.28
N THR A 13 38.87 21.64 -5.78
CA THR A 13 38.67 23.07 -5.55
C THR A 13 38.28 23.31 -4.09
N ALA A 14 38.52 24.53 -3.58
CA ALA A 14 38.11 24.92 -2.24
C ALA A 14 36.61 24.68 -2.00
N ALA A 15 35.78 24.94 -3.03
CA ALA A 15 34.34 24.75 -2.98
C ALA A 15 33.95 23.27 -2.88
N GLU A 16 34.55 22.39 -3.70
CA GLU A 16 34.29 20.95 -3.64
C GLU A 16 34.75 20.35 -2.31
N TYR A 17 35.96 20.70 -1.86
CA TYR A 17 36.48 20.21 -0.59
C TYR A 17 35.62 20.67 0.59
N HIS A 18 35.19 21.93 0.61
CA HIS A 18 34.28 22.45 1.63
C HIS A 18 32.90 21.77 1.59
N GLU A 19 32.36 21.52 0.40
CA GLU A 19 31.08 20.82 0.25
C GLU A 19 31.15 19.39 0.82
N LEU A 20 32.23 18.66 0.55
CA LEU A 20 32.42 17.30 1.05
C LEU A 20 32.64 17.29 2.57
N LEU A 21 33.56 18.13 3.06
CA LEU A 21 33.96 18.16 4.46
C LEU A 21 32.86 18.76 5.35
N ALA A 22 32.45 20.00 5.10
CA ALA A 22 31.51 20.73 5.95
C ALA A 22 30.06 20.51 5.51
N GLY A 23 29.80 20.50 4.21
CA GLY A 23 28.45 20.35 3.66
C GLY A 23 27.92 18.91 3.67
N SER A 24 28.75 17.90 3.94
CA SER A 24 28.32 16.49 4.00
C SER A 24 28.99 15.71 5.13
N ALA A 25 29.70 16.39 6.03
CA ALA A 25 30.37 15.80 7.20
C ALA A 25 31.28 14.61 6.86
N ILE A 26 31.97 14.65 5.72
CA ILE A 26 32.86 13.57 5.28
C ILE A 26 34.25 13.76 5.88
N HIS A 27 34.81 12.68 6.44
CA HIS A 27 36.14 12.66 7.04
C HIS A 27 37.24 12.97 6.00
N PRO A 28 38.22 13.87 6.30
CA PRO A 28 39.26 14.27 5.36
C PRO A 28 40.01 13.09 4.70
N ALA A 29 40.40 12.08 5.48
CA ALA A 29 41.10 10.92 4.95
C ALA A 29 40.27 10.07 3.97
N LEU A 30 38.94 10.15 4.01
CA LEU A 30 38.07 9.50 3.02
C LEU A 30 37.97 10.34 1.75
N ILE A 31 37.93 11.67 1.90
CA ILE A 31 37.97 12.62 0.78
C ILE A 31 39.24 12.40 -0.05
N GLU A 32 40.40 12.41 0.62
CA GLU A 32 41.73 12.24 0.02
C GLU A 32 41.92 10.92 -0.73
N ARG A 33 41.19 9.86 -0.37
CA ARG A 33 41.32 8.56 -1.04
C ARG A 33 40.38 8.36 -2.23
N ASN A 34 39.27 9.10 -2.30
CA ASN A 34 38.15 8.71 -3.16
C ASN A 34 37.57 9.82 -4.04
N PHE A 35 37.85 11.09 -3.75
CA PHE A 35 37.25 12.22 -4.46
C PHE A 35 38.35 12.99 -5.20
N PHE A 36 38.18 13.16 -6.51
CA PHE A 36 39.17 13.76 -7.39
C PHE A 36 38.51 14.85 -8.23
N HIS A 37 39.13 16.01 -8.31
CA HIS A 37 38.69 16.99 -9.31
C HIS A 37 39.22 16.59 -10.67
N ILE A 38 38.33 16.55 -11.65
CA ILE A 38 38.67 16.32 -13.05
C ILE A 38 38.01 17.38 -13.92
N GLU A 39 38.75 17.88 -14.89
CA GLU A 39 38.29 18.90 -15.84
C GLU A 39 38.93 18.70 -17.22
N GLY A 40 38.44 19.46 -18.21
CA GLY A 40 38.93 19.35 -19.58
C GLY A 40 38.67 17.97 -20.20
N GLU A 41 39.43 17.65 -21.25
CA GLU A 41 39.18 16.43 -22.05
C GLU A 41 39.44 15.13 -21.28
N SER A 42 40.22 15.18 -20.19
CA SER A 42 40.48 14.03 -19.32
C SER A 42 39.21 13.38 -18.78
N VAL A 43 38.12 14.14 -18.65
CA VAL A 43 36.82 13.62 -18.20
C VAL A 43 36.29 12.51 -19.11
N TYR A 44 36.62 12.55 -20.39
CA TYR A 44 36.19 11.52 -21.33
C TYR A 44 36.87 10.18 -21.10
N ASP A 45 38.10 10.16 -20.55
CA ASP A 45 38.80 8.92 -20.22
C ASP A 45 38.12 8.19 -19.06
N PHE A 46 37.55 8.94 -18.11
CA PHE A 46 36.78 8.39 -16.99
C PHE A 46 35.36 7.98 -17.39
N LEU A 47 34.72 8.72 -18.30
CA LEU A 47 33.30 8.52 -18.60
C LEU A 47 33.07 7.58 -19.79
N PHE A 48 33.89 7.63 -20.85
CA PHE A 48 33.66 6.90 -22.10
C PHE A 48 34.34 5.54 -22.17
N ILE A 49 34.18 4.77 -21.09
CA ILE A 49 34.78 3.45 -20.88
C ILE A 49 34.06 2.33 -21.65
N SER A 50 32.84 2.57 -22.15
CA SER A 50 32.08 1.56 -22.90
C SER A 50 32.42 1.57 -24.40
N ASP A 51 32.70 0.38 -24.92
CA ASP A 51 32.80 0.06 -26.35
C ASP A 51 31.51 0.31 -27.15
N LYS A 52 30.34 0.30 -26.47
CA LYS A 52 29.02 0.55 -27.07
C LYS A 52 28.72 2.02 -27.34
N ILE A 53 29.63 2.92 -26.99
CA ILE A 53 29.47 4.35 -27.28
C ILE A 53 29.69 4.58 -28.78
N PRO A 54 28.77 5.27 -29.49
CA PRO A 54 28.92 5.52 -30.92
C PRO A 54 30.19 6.30 -31.25
N ARG A 55 31.03 5.75 -32.14
CA ARG A 55 32.30 6.32 -32.61
C ARG A 55 32.28 6.48 -34.13
N LYS A 56 33.01 7.48 -34.63
CA LYS A 56 33.31 7.70 -36.05
C LYS A 56 34.36 6.68 -36.53
N ASN A 57 34.54 6.54 -37.85
CA ASN A 57 35.50 5.61 -38.44
C ASN A 57 36.94 5.78 -37.93
N ALA A 58 37.33 7.00 -37.52
CA ALA A 58 38.63 7.31 -36.92
C ALA A 58 38.72 7.02 -35.40
N GLY A 59 37.76 6.29 -34.80
CA GLY A 59 37.75 5.91 -33.39
C GLY A 59 37.25 6.98 -32.39
N ARG A 60 37.12 8.24 -32.83
CA ARG A 60 36.60 9.35 -32.01
C ARG A 60 35.10 9.19 -31.71
N VAL A 61 34.69 9.49 -30.47
CA VAL A 61 33.26 9.54 -30.08
C VAL A 61 32.48 10.53 -30.95
N THR A 62 31.23 10.20 -31.26
CA THR A 62 30.36 11.04 -32.10
C THR A 62 30.11 12.44 -31.51
N ASP A 63 29.93 13.43 -32.39
CA ASP A 63 29.76 14.84 -31.97
C ASP A 63 28.53 15.05 -31.09
N GLY A 64 27.47 14.26 -31.30
CA GLY A 64 26.27 14.31 -30.46
C GLY A 64 26.55 13.93 -29.01
N TYR A 65 27.37 12.90 -28.78
CA TYR A 65 27.78 12.49 -27.43
C TYR A 65 28.72 13.52 -26.80
N LEU A 66 29.70 14.01 -27.57
CA LEU A 66 30.60 15.06 -27.08
C LEU A 66 29.84 16.32 -26.66
N LYS A 67 28.86 16.75 -27.46
CA LYS A 67 28.00 17.91 -27.14
C LYS A 67 27.15 17.68 -25.90
N LEU A 68 26.60 16.48 -25.72
CA LEU A 68 25.80 16.14 -24.53
C LEU A 68 26.60 16.24 -23.23
N TYR A 69 27.86 15.81 -23.25
CA TYR A 69 28.76 15.78 -22.09
C TYR A 69 29.74 16.96 -22.03
N GLN A 70 29.63 17.94 -22.94
CA GLN A 70 30.52 19.11 -23.01
C GLN A 70 30.54 19.92 -21.71
N HIS A 71 29.41 19.96 -21.00
CA HIS A 71 29.29 20.66 -19.71
C HIS A 71 30.27 20.13 -18.64
N LEU A 72 30.72 18.87 -18.76
CA LEU A 72 31.67 18.28 -17.82
C LEU A 72 33.10 18.79 -18.00
N LEU A 73 33.42 19.37 -19.16
CA LEU A 73 34.75 19.97 -19.40
C LEU A 73 35.03 21.14 -18.45
N LEU A 74 33.98 21.76 -17.89
CA LEU A 74 34.06 22.83 -16.89
C LEU A 74 34.35 22.33 -15.46
N GLY A 75 34.66 21.04 -15.33
CA GLY A 75 35.07 20.43 -14.08
C GLY A 75 33.94 19.78 -13.28
N GLY A 76 34.36 18.87 -12.41
CA GLY A 76 33.51 18.23 -11.43
C GLY A 76 34.28 17.26 -10.56
N THR A 77 33.61 16.76 -9.53
CA THR A 77 34.19 15.81 -8.59
C THR A 77 33.94 14.37 -9.06
N TRP A 78 34.98 13.69 -9.51
CA TRP A 78 34.99 12.24 -9.74
C TRP A 78 35.02 11.50 -8.41
N ILE A 79 34.18 10.46 -8.32
CA ILE A 79 34.07 9.61 -7.14
C ILE A 79 34.53 8.21 -7.55
N GLN A 80 35.69 7.83 -7.04
CA GLN A 80 36.34 6.56 -7.32
C GLN A 80 35.73 5.45 -6.46
N SER A 81 35.42 4.31 -7.09
CA SER A 81 34.93 3.09 -6.43
C SER A 81 35.98 1.97 -6.50
N LEU A 82 35.87 0.97 -5.63
CA LEU A 82 36.66 -0.27 -5.67
C LEU A 82 35.85 -1.42 -6.28
N ASP A 83 36.51 -2.31 -7.04
CA ASP A 83 35.84 -3.43 -7.69
C ASP A 83 35.86 -4.71 -6.82
N PRO A 84 34.70 -5.20 -6.35
CA PRO A 84 34.62 -6.38 -5.50
C PRO A 84 35.03 -7.69 -6.20
N PHE A 85 35.17 -7.68 -7.53
CA PHE A 85 35.59 -8.83 -8.34
C PHE A 85 37.04 -8.73 -8.83
N LYS A 86 37.74 -7.63 -8.55
CA LYS A 86 39.13 -7.39 -8.99
C LYS A 86 40.04 -7.08 -7.80
N ASN A 87 39.97 -7.90 -6.75
CA ASN A 87 40.73 -7.74 -5.51
C ASN A 87 40.65 -6.30 -4.96
N TRP A 88 39.48 -5.68 -5.08
CA TRP A 88 39.21 -4.32 -4.62
C TRP A 88 40.17 -3.26 -5.16
N GLN A 89 40.72 -3.47 -6.35
CA GLN A 89 41.44 -2.42 -7.07
C GLN A 89 40.47 -1.30 -7.48
N PRO A 90 40.96 -0.08 -7.73
CA PRO A 90 40.15 1.00 -8.28
C PRO A 90 39.39 0.52 -9.53
N MET A 91 38.07 0.68 -9.48
CA MET A 91 37.15 0.31 -10.55
C MET A 91 37.26 1.35 -11.68
N GLU A 92 37.27 0.88 -12.93
CA GLU A 92 37.22 1.79 -14.09
C GLU A 92 35.91 2.60 -14.12
N TRP A 93 34.84 2.03 -13.59
CA TRP A 93 33.57 2.73 -13.39
C TRP A 93 33.59 3.57 -12.10
N GLY A 94 33.07 4.78 -12.20
CA GLY A 94 32.78 5.68 -11.10
C GLY A 94 31.67 6.66 -11.49
N ARG A 95 31.45 7.70 -10.70
CA ARG A 95 30.47 8.75 -11.03
C ARG A 95 31.08 10.12 -10.85
N ILE A 96 30.69 11.04 -11.72
CA ILE A 96 31.08 12.44 -11.61
C ILE A 96 29.90 13.26 -11.10
N LYS A 97 30.18 14.13 -10.13
CA LYS A 97 29.31 15.23 -9.74
C LYS A 97 29.76 16.50 -10.48
N PRO A 98 29.03 16.96 -11.50
CA PRO A 98 29.45 18.13 -12.28
C PRO A 98 29.38 19.41 -11.45
N ASN A 99 30.31 20.34 -11.67
CA ASN A 99 30.20 21.69 -11.12
C ASN A 99 29.01 22.43 -11.74
N PHE A 100 28.73 22.17 -13.02
CA PHE A 100 27.65 22.77 -13.79
C PHE A 100 26.73 21.68 -14.36
N PRO A 101 25.79 21.15 -13.58
CA PRO A 101 24.95 20.03 -14.01
C PRO A 101 24.05 20.44 -15.18
N ARG A 102 23.97 19.60 -16.22
CA ARG A 102 23.02 19.82 -17.32
C ARG A 102 21.58 19.61 -16.85
N PHE A 103 20.64 20.26 -17.54
CA PHE A 103 19.22 20.12 -17.28
C PHE A 103 18.61 18.96 -18.08
N ASP A 104 17.90 18.05 -17.41
CA ASP A 104 17.10 17.01 -18.06
C ASP A 104 15.69 17.56 -18.32
N TRP A 105 15.44 17.97 -19.57
CA TRP A 105 14.16 18.54 -20.00
C TRP A 105 12.98 17.57 -19.92
N GLN A 106 13.23 16.25 -19.96
CA GLN A 106 12.16 15.25 -19.83
C GLN A 106 11.73 15.09 -18.37
N LYS A 107 12.69 15.18 -17.43
CA LYS A 107 12.43 15.04 -15.99
C LYS A 107 12.21 16.37 -15.29
N GLY A 108 12.47 17.49 -15.96
CA GLY A 108 12.37 18.84 -15.41
C GLY A 108 13.32 19.10 -14.24
N LYS A 109 14.50 18.44 -14.21
CA LYS A 109 15.44 18.51 -13.07
C LYS A 109 16.89 18.49 -13.55
N PRO A 110 17.82 19.13 -12.81
CA PRO A 110 19.25 19.01 -13.10
C PRO A 110 19.75 17.59 -12.84
N VAL A 111 20.67 17.12 -13.69
CA VAL A 111 21.35 15.83 -13.52
C VAL A 111 22.50 16.03 -12.54
N LYS A 112 22.26 15.71 -11.26
CA LYS A 112 23.23 15.95 -10.18
C LYS A 112 24.49 15.09 -10.28
N TYR A 113 24.38 13.90 -10.88
CA TYR A 113 25.47 12.94 -11.03
C TYR A 113 25.36 12.25 -12.38
N GLU A 114 26.48 12.07 -13.06
CA GLU A 114 26.59 11.35 -14.33
C GLU A 114 27.35 10.04 -14.12
N SER A 115 26.82 8.98 -14.74
CA SER A 115 27.47 7.66 -14.80
C SER A 115 28.00 7.43 -16.21
N PRO A 116 29.07 6.62 -16.37
CA PRO A 116 29.55 6.20 -17.68
C PRO A 116 28.41 5.71 -18.59
N PRO A 117 28.16 6.37 -19.75
CA PRO A 117 27.06 6.00 -20.61
C PRO A 117 27.26 4.62 -21.23
N LYS A 118 26.16 3.93 -21.48
CA LYS A 118 26.12 2.57 -22.06
C LYS A 118 26.79 1.50 -21.19
N THR A 119 27.19 1.84 -19.98
CA THR A 119 27.61 0.90 -18.95
C THR A 119 26.46 0.64 -17.97
N PRO A 120 26.22 -0.59 -17.52
CA PRO A 120 25.32 -0.84 -16.40
C PRO A 120 25.76 -0.02 -15.16
N ASN A 121 24.80 0.45 -14.38
CA ASN A 121 25.14 1.05 -13.08
C ASN A 121 25.84 0.01 -12.21
N ARG A 122 26.89 0.43 -11.50
CA ARG A 122 27.57 -0.33 -10.45
C ARG A 122 27.25 0.31 -9.09
N VAL A 123 27.70 -0.30 -7.99
CA VAL A 123 27.62 0.31 -6.65
C VAL A 123 28.97 0.89 -6.24
N THR A 124 28.96 1.81 -5.28
CA THR A 124 30.19 2.50 -4.82
C THR A 124 30.70 1.90 -3.52
N TYR A 125 31.90 1.32 -3.59
CA TYR A 125 32.72 0.88 -2.46
C TYR A 125 33.88 1.86 -2.29
N PHE A 126 33.98 2.52 -1.15
CA PHE A 126 35.06 3.47 -0.88
C PHE A 126 36.35 2.78 -0.41
N ASP A 127 37.52 3.31 -0.77
CA ASP A 127 38.78 3.03 -0.09
C ASP A 127 38.77 3.71 1.29
N VAL A 128 38.56 2.89 2.33
CA VAL A 128 38.40 3.34 3.71
C VAL A 128 39.76 3.45 4.41
N ALA A 129 40.11 4.66 4.82
CA ALA A 129 41.33 4.94 5.58
C ALA A 129 41.34 4.29 6.97
N ASN A 130 42.54 3.96 7.47
CA ASN A 130 42.73 3.32 8.78
C ASN A 130 42.02 4.04 9.95
N PRO A 131 42.04 5.39 10.07
CA PRO A 131 41.32 6.06 11.16
C PRO A 131 39.80 5.82 11.16
N ILE A 132 39.22 5.59 9.99
CA ILE A 132 37.79 5.30 9.83
C ILE A 132 37.54 3.82 10.10
N TRP A 133 38.40 2.95 9.59
CA TRP A 133 38.36 1.52 9.89
C TRP A 133 38.46 1.27 11.41
N ASP A 134 39.29 2.02 12.13
CA ASP A 134 39.38 1.94 13.60
C ASP A 134 38.11 2.40 14.30
N LYS A 135 37.43 3.42 13.78
CA LYS A 135 36.11 3.84 14.26
C LYS A 135 35.07 2.73 14.06
N VAL A 136 35.05 2.08 12.89
CA VAL A 136 34.16 0.95 12.60
C VAL A 136 34.43 -0.19 13.58
N ALA A 137 35.70 -0.60 13.72
CA ALA A 137 36.11 -1.66 14.62
C ALA A 137 35.72 -1.36 16.08
N LYS A 138 35.95 -0.14 16.55
CA LYS A 138 35.53 0.31 17.89
C LYS A 138 34.01 0.28 18.06
N ARG A 139 33.24 0.72 17.06
CA ARG A 139 31.76 0.74 17.11
C ARG A 139 31.19 -0.66 17.29
N TYR A 140 31.71 -1.63 16.54
CA TYR A 140 31.21 -3.01 16.56
C TYR A 140 32.00 -3.93 17.51
N LEU A 141 32.86 -3.35 18.36
CA LEU A 141 33.65 -4.06 19.38
C LEU A 141 34.55 -5.17 18.82
N ILE A 142 35.07 -4.97 17.59
CA ILE A 142 35.98 -5.92 16.94
C ILE A 142 37.41 -5.44 17.13
N LYS A 143 38.27 -6.31 17.62
CA LYS A 143 39.67 -5.99 17.86
C LYS A 143 40.43 -5.89 16.53
N ARG A 144 41.12 -4.77 16.32
CA ARG A 144 42.15 -4.62 15.28
C ARG A 144 43.54 -4.69 15.86
N TYR A 145 44.46 -5.24 15.07
CA TYR A 145 45.87 -5.28 15.38
C TYR A 145 46.58 -4.20 14.56
N HIS A 146 47.46 -3.45 15.21
CA HIS A 146 48.23 -2.36 14.58
C HIS A 146 49.73 -2.62 14.55
N SER A 147 50.22 -3.62 15.28
CA SER A 147 51.64 -3.95 15.23
C SER A 147 51.96 -4.60 13.90
N LEU A 148 53.05 -4.15 13.26
CA LEU A 148 53.53 -4.71 11.98
C LEU A 148 53.71 -6.22 12.04
N LEU A 149 54.18 -6.72 13.20
CA LEU A 149 54.32 -8.16 13.43
C LEU A 149 52.96 -8.87 13.43
N ALA A 150 51.96 -8.36 14.13
CA ALA A 150 50.64 -8.99 14.15
C ALA A 150 49.98 -8.96 12.77
N LEU A 151 50.04 -7.82 12.06
CA LEU A 151 49.54 -7.70 10.70
C LEU A 151 50.21 -8.71 9.76
N ARG A 152 51.55 -8.83 9.81
CA ARG A 152 52.30 -9.80 9.00
C ARG A 152 51.95 -11.27 9.34
N LEU A 153 51.69 -11.58 10.61
CA LEU A 153 51.35 -12.94 11.04
C LEU A 153 49.90 -13.32 10.75
N LEU A 154 48.96 -12.37 10.81
CA LEU A 154 47.54 -12.57 10.51
C LEU A 154 47.30 -12.69 9.00
N ASP A 155 47.96 -11.86 8.19
CA ASP A 155 47.65 -11.71 6.77
C ASP A 155 48.57 -12.54 5.84
N GLN A 156 49.54 -13.27 6.41
CA GLN A 156 50.58 -14.02 5.68
C GLN A 156 51.22 -13.18 4.55
N LEU A 157 50.81 -13.38 3.30
CA LEU A 157 51.34 -12.75 2.08
C LEU A 157 50.44 -11.63 1.51
N ASN A 158 49.19 -11.50 1.95
CA ASN A 158 48.20 -10.56 1.38
C ASN A 158 47.52 -9.74 2.49
N PRO A 159 47.93 -8.48 2.72
CA PRO A 159 47.32 -7.60 3.72
C PRO A 159 45.81 -7.49 3.52
N LEU A 160 45.03 -7.74 4.58
CA LEU A 160 43.59 -7.55 4.52
C LEU A 160 43.31 -6.07 4.33
N ILE A 161 42.43 -5.76 3.40
CA ILE A 161 41.87 -4.42 3.21
C ILE A 161 40.47 -4.35 3.82
N PHE A 162 39.97 -3.13 4.00
CA PHE A 162 38.73 -2.87 4.73
C PHE A 162 37.57 -3.79 4.32
N TRP A 163 37.27 -3.90 3.02
CA TRP A 163 36.13 -4.69 2.55
C TRP A 163 36.33 -6.21 2.66
N GLU A 164 37.57 -6.69 2.59
CA GLU A 164 37.88 -8.11 2.87
C GLU A 164 37.69 -8.42 4.35
N TRP A 165 38.13 -7.50 5.23
CA TRP A 165 37.87 -7.60 6.65
C TRP A 165 36.37 -7.54 6.96
N ILE A 166 35.62 -6.64 6.31
CA ILE A 166 34.16 -6.62 6.43
C ILE A 166 33.58 -7.99 6.07
N LYS A 167 33.97 -8.60 4.95
CA LYS A 167 33.51 -9.95 4.56
C LYS A 167 33.75 -11.01 5.64
N GLN A 168 34.87 -10.93 6.37
CA GLN A 168 35.18 -11.88 7.45
C GLN A 168 34.35 -11.67 8.73
N HIS A 169 33.71 -10.52 8.88
CA HIS A 169 32.92 -10.14 10.06
C HIS A 169 31.42 -9.97 9.73
N PRO A 170 30.65 -11.06 9.47
CA PRO A 170 29.21 -11.02 9.19
C PRO A 170 28.38 -10.23 10.21
N GLU A 171 28.83 -10.17 11.47
CA GLU A 171 28.20 -9.44 12.55
C GLU A 171 28.10 -7.92 12.31
N ILE A 172 28.92 -7.36 11.42
CA ILE A 172 28.87 -5.93 11.09
C ILE A 172 27.73 -5.67 10.09
N PRO A 173 26.71 -4.86 10.43
CA PRO A 173 25.65 -4.51 9.48
C PRO A 173 26.17 -3.58 8.38
N ILE A 174 25.61 -3.72 7.17
CA ILE A 174 25.94 -2.87 6.02
C ILE A 174 24.73 -1.99 5.68
N ILE A 175 24.93 -0.68 5.69
CA ILE A 175 23.90 0.30 5.33
C ILE A 175 23.92 0.55 3.82
N LEU A 176 22.78 0.41 3.16
CA LEU A 176 22.59 0.83 1.76
C LEU A 176 21.90 2.19 1.72
N CYS A 177 22.53 3.17 1.11
CA CYS A 177 21.96 4.51 0.95
C CYS A 177 22.02 5.01 -0.50
N GLU A 178 21.18 5.99 -0.81
CA GLU A 178 21.15 6.63 -2.13
C GLU A 178 22.20 7.75 -2.21
N GLY A 179 23.26 7.51 -2.98
CA GLY A 179 24.28 8.50 -3.29
C GLY A 179 25.55 8.41 -2.43
N GLU A 180 26.65 8.81 -3.04
CA GLU A 180 28.02 8.58 -2.58
C GLU A 180 28.36 9.41 -1.33
N LYS A 181 27.95 10.68 -1.29
CA LYS A 181 28.19 11.54 -0.11
C LYS A 181 27.53 11.00 1.15
N LYS A 182 26.37 10.36 1.02
CA LYS A 182 25.63 9.74 2.14
C LYS A 182 26.39 8.55 2.70
N ALA A 183 26.87 7.65 1.85
CA ALA A 183 27.69 6.52 2.28
C ALA A 183 29.02 7.00 2.89
N ALA A 184 29.66 8.01 2.30
CA ALA A 184 30.88 8.60 2.83
C ALA A 184 30.68 9.26 4.21
N CYS A 185 29.55 9.95 4.41
CA CYS A 185 29.15 10.51 5.70
C CYS A 185 28.97 9.41 6.77
N LEU A 186 28.23 8.34 6.43
CA LEU A 186 28.02 7.19 7.32
C LEU A 186 29.34 6.52 7.72
N LEU A 187 30.23 6.26 6.75
CA LEU A 187 31.57 5.73 7.00
C LEU A 187 32.37 6.64 7.94
N SER A 188 32.29 7.95 7.77
CA SER A 188 32.99 8.94 8.60
C SER A 188 32.59 8.89 10.09
N LEU A 189 31.36 8.41 10.38
CA LEU A 189 30.80 8.15 11.70
C LEU A 189 30.99 6.71 12.21
N GLY A 190 31.69 5.88 11.43
CA GLY A 190 32.01 4.48 11.77
C GLY A 190 30.91 3.48 11.42
N PHE A 191 29.89 3.86 10.65
CA PHE A 191 28.92 2.90 10.10
C PHE A 191 29.41 2.37 8.75
N VAL A 192 29.31 1.08 8.51
CA VAL A 192 29.68 0.50 7.21
C VAL A 192 28.56 0.79 6.21
N ALA A 193 28.88 1.47 5.11
CA ALA A 193 27.89 1.87 4.12
C ALA A 193 28.37 1.68 2.69
N ILE A 194 27.45 1.27 1.81
CA ILE A 194 27.65 1.14 0.36
C ILE A 194 26.68 2.10 -0.33
N ALA A 195 27.19 2.90 -1.28
CA ALA A 195 26.37 3.83 -2.02
C ALA A 195 25.74 3.20 -3.26
N LEU A 196 24.43 3.39 -3.41
CA LEU A 196 23.69 3.07 -4.62
C LEU A 196 23.54 4.32 -5.49
N PRO A 197 23.71 4.26 -6.82
CA PRO A 197 23.55 5.44 -7.66
C PRO A 197 22.12 6.01 -7.73
N GLY A 198 21.16 5.22 -7.27
CA GLY A 198 19.74 5.54 -7.14
C GLY A 198 19.01 4.42 -6.40
N ILE A 199 17.82 4.72 -5.84
CA ILE A 199 17.02 3.77 -5.03
C ILE A 199 16.76 2.41 -5.68
N TRP A 200 16.71 2.35 -7.02
CA TRP A 200 16.41 1.14 -7.77
C TRP A 200 17.63 0.26 -8.07
N ASN A 201 18.84 0.72 -7.74
CA ASN A 201 20.10 0.07 -8.12
C ASN A 201 20.63 -0.91 -7.06
N GLY A 202 19.85 -1.22 -6.02
CA GLY A 202 20.17 -2.32 -5.10
C GLY A 202 19.94 -3.72 -5.71
N ARG A 203 19.42 -3.77 -6.93
CA ARG A 203 18.96 -5.00 -7.60
C ARG A 203 18.99 -4.85 -9.11
N VAL A 204 19.07 -5.96 -9.81
CA VAL A 204 19.01 -6.05 -11.29
C VAL A 204 17.92 -7.03 -11.72
N GLY A 205 17.54 -6.99 -13.00
CA GLY A 205 16.49 -7.84 -13.57
C GLY A 205 15.20 -7.09 -13.86
N ARG A 206 14.29 -7.75 -14.56
CA ARG A 206 12.95 -7.26 -14.86
C ARG A 206 11.98 -7.69 -13.77
N ARG A 207 11.00 -6.83 -13.53
CA ARG A 207 9.95 -7.06 -12.54
C ARG A 207 9.29 -8.44 -12.76
N ASP A 208 9.07 -9.18 -11.67
CA ASP A 208 8.28 -10.41 -11.59
C ASP A 208 8.85 -11.69 -12.25
N PHE A 209 10.10 -11.67 -12.76
CA PHE A 209 10.70 -12.86 -13.41
C PHE A 209 12.12 -13.22 -12.92
N ASP A 210 13.06 -12.27 -12.93
CA ASP A 210 14.50 -12.51 -12.72
C ASP A 210 15.17 -11.48 -11.81
N GLU A 211 14.37 -10.82 -10.96
CA GLU A 211 14.87 -9.82 -10.03
C GLU A 211 15.79 -10.45 -8.98
N ARG A 212 17.03 -9.98 -8.94
CA ARG A 212 18.08 -10.48 -8.04
C ARG A 212 18.88 -9.33 -7.46
N LEU A 213 19.58 -9.61 -6.37
CA LEU A 213 20.47 -8.65 -5.73
C LEU A 213 21.48 -8.13 -6.75
N HIS A 214 21.84 -6.84 -6.65
CA HIS A 214 22.84 -6.27 -7.56
C HIS A 214 24.14 -7.08 -7.50
N PRO A 215 24.76 -7.46 -8.64
CA PRO A 215 25.94 -8.34 -8.64
C PRO A 215 27.04 -7.86 -7.69
N ASP A 216 27.32 -6.56 -7.68
CA ASP A 216 28.34 -6.00 -6.78
C ASP A 216 28.03 -6.13 -5.29
N LEU A 217 26.78 -6.32 -4.89
CA LEU A 217 26.38 -6.52 -3.48
C LEU A 217 26.45 -8.00 -3.07
N VAL A 218 26.43 -8.93 -4.04
CA VAL A 218 26.46 -10.38 -3.77
C VAL A 218 27.67 -10.80 -2.94
N PRO A 219 28.91 -10.31 -3.17
CA PRO A 219 30.07 -10.65 -2.36
C PRO A 219 29.97 -10.28 -0.87
N MET A 220 29.01 -9.42 -0.50
CA MET A 220 28.73 -9.00 0.88
C MET A 220 27.50 -9.70 1.48
N ALA A 221 26.68 -10.36 0.64
CA ALA A 221 25.50 -11.10 1.07
C ALA A 221 25.90 -12.51 1.52
N GLN A 222 25.83 -12.74 2.83
CA GLN A 222 26.14 -14.01 3.47
C GLN A 222 25.24 -14.23 4.69
N ALA A 223 25.13 -15.48 5.14
CA ALA A 223 24.37 -15.83 6.33
C ALA A 223 24.89 -15.08 7.57
N GLY A 224 23.98 -14.60 8.41
CA GLY A 224 24.30 -13.80 9.60
C GLY A 224 24.65 -12.33 9.32
N ARG A 225 24.80 -11.92 8.05
CA ARG A 225 24.94 -10.51 7.68
C ARG A 225 23.58 -9.83 7.68
N LYS A 226 23.50 -8.67 8.33
CA LYS A 226 22.37 -7.74 8.24
C LYS A 226 22.66 -6.60 7.27
N PHE A 227 21.75 -6.35 6.34
CA PHE A 227 21.70 -5.10 5.58
C PHE A 227 20.64 -4.17 6.15
N ILE A 228 20.92 -2.87 6.11
CA ILE A 228 19.99 -1.83 6.56
C ILE A 228 19.79 -0.86 5.41
N ILE A 229 18.57 -0.74 4.89
CA ILE A 229 18.27 0.24 3.85
C ILE A 229 17.94 1.58 4.52
N LEU A 230 18.70 2.62 4.16
CA LEU A 230 18.51 4.00 4.63
C LEU A 230 18.45 4.95 3.42
N PHE A 231 17.26 5.12 2.87
CA PHE A 231 17.00 6.06 1.77
C PHE A 231 16.50 7.42 2.27
N ASP A 232 16.58 8.42 1.40
CA ASP A 232 16.21 9.80 1.70
C ASP A 232 14.77 9.92 2.23
N TYR A 233 14.59 10.86 3.15
CA TYR A 233 13.27 11.26 3.63
C TYR A 233 12.46 11.92 2.51
N GLU A 234 11.23 11.45 2.29
CA GLU A 234 10.38 11.90 1.18
C GLU A 234 8.94 12.15 1.64
N THR A 235 8.41 13.33 1.29
CA THR A 235 7.06 13.79 1.63
C THR A 235 6.10 13.70 0.43
N PHE A 236 6.60 13.78 -0.80
CA PHE A 236 5.77 13.71 -2.01
C PHE A 236 5.26 12.29 -2.24
N SER A 237 3.93 12.10 -2.22
CA SER A 237 3.29 10.78 -2.23
C SER A 237 3.76 9.88 -3.39
N LYS A 238 3.93 10.43 -4.60
CA LYS A 238 4.40 9.68 -5.78
C LYS A 238 5.82 9.16 -5.59
N THR A 239 6.73 10.02 -5.13
CA THR A 239 8.13 9.64 -4.90
C THR A 239 8.23 8.71 -3.70
N ARG A 240 7.49 8.96 -2.62
CA ARG A 240 7.41 8.11 -1.43
C ARG A 240 6.94 6.69 -1.78
N TRP A 241 5.98 6.54 -2.69
CA TRP A 241 5.59 5.22 -3.22
C TRP A 241 6.71 4.55 -4.00
N SER A 242 7.44 5.31 -4.83
CA SER A 242 8.61 4.78 -5.56
C SER A 242 9.71 4.32 -4.60
N VAL A 243 10.01 5.09 -3.55
CA VAL A 243 10.96 4.73 -2.50
C VAL A 243 10.50 3.45 -1.80
N TYR A 244 9.25 3.39 -1.36
CA TYR A 244 8.67 2.19 -0.74
C TYR A 244 8.82 0.94 -1.62
N GLN A 245 8.45 1.04 -2.89
CA GLN A 245 8.58 -0.08 -3.84
C GLN A 245 10.04 -0.49 -4.06
N ALA A 246 10.95 0.48 -4.15
CA ALA A 246 12.37 0.22 -4.30
C ALA A 246 12.94 -0.49 -3.06
N THR A 247 12.67 0.03 -1.87
CA THR A 247 13.09 -0.53 -0.58
C THR A 247 12.60 -1.97 -0.42
N VAL A 248 11.30 -2.22 -0.59
CA VAL A 248 10.72 -3.57 -0.42
C VAL A 248 11.35 -4.57 -1.38
N ARG A 249 11.55 -4.18 -2.64
CA ARG A 249 12.09 -5.09 -3.66
C ARG A 249 13.58 -5.36 -3.44
N THR A 250 14.35 -4.35 -3.07
CA THR A 250 15.76 -4.53 -2.70
C THR A 250 15.89 -5.41 -1.45
N ALA A 251 15.06 -5.20 -0.42
CA ALA A 251 15.05 -6.03 0.78
C ALA A 251 14.78 -7.50 0.48
N LYS A 252 13.75 -7.80 -0.34
CA LYS A 252 13.47 -9.17 -0.78
C LYS A 252 14.63 -9.80 -1.55
N ALA A 253 15.33 -9.01 -2.37
CA ALA A 253 16.49 -9.49 -3.12
C ALA A 253 17.68 -9.81 -2.20
N ILE A 254 17.86 -9.04 -1.11
CA ILE A 254 18.85 -9.31 -0.05
C ILE A 254 18.49 -10.60 0.69
N GLU A 255 17.23 -10.74 1.12
CA GLU A 255 16.73 -11.94 1.81
C GLU A 255 16.90 -13.19 0.94
N SER A 256 16.60 -13.08 -0.35
CA SER A 256 16.80 -14.18 -1.32
C SER A 256 18.26 -14.55 -1.53
N ALA A 257 19.19 -13.62 -1.27
CA ALA A 257 20.63 -13.85 -1.32
C ALA A 257 21.20 -14.42 0.01
N GLY A 258 20.36 -14.65 1.02
CA GLY A 258 20.74 -15.31 2.28
C GLY A 258 21.16 -14.36 3.41
N SER A 259 20.87 -13.07 3.30
CA SER A 259 21.14 -12.07 4.35
C SER A 259 19.86 -11.48 4.94
N GLU A 260 19.93 -10.98 6.16
CA GLU A 260 18.81 -10.27 6.79
C GLU A 260 18.71 -8.84 6.26
N CYS A 261 17.49 -8.29 6.20
CA CYS A 261 17.28 -6.91 5.78
C CYS A 261 16.33 -6.17 6.74
N GLU A 262 16.78 -5.00 7.19
CA GLU A 262 15.98 -4.03 7.95
C GLU A 262 15.93 -2.69 7.21
N VAL A 263 15.03 -1.82 7.66
CA VAL A 263 14.80 -0.51 7.06
C VAL A 263 14.82 0.55 8.14
N ALA A 264 15.83 1.42 8.09
CA ALA A 264 15.92 2.60 8.94
C ALA A 264 15.26 3.79 8.24
N LEU A 265 14.61 4.66 9.02
CA LEU A 265 13.87 5.82 8.51
C LEU A 265 14.38 7.10 9.16
N LEU A 266 14.77 8.07 8.34
CA LEU A 266 15.11 9.40 8.82
C LEU A 266 13.83 10.12 9.31
N PRO A 267 13.90 10.85 10.43
CA PRO A 267 12.73 11.53 11.01
C PRO A 267 12.30 12.79 10.24
N GLY A 268 13.14 13.28 9.32
CA GLY A 268 12.97 14.59 8.67
C GLY A 268 13.19 15.77 9.63
N PRO A 269 13.14 17.02 9.13
CA PRO A 269 12.83 17.41 7.75
C PRO A 269 14.02 17.28 6.78
N GLU A 270 15.23 17.02 7.28
CA GLU A 270 16.42 16.82 6.45
C GLU A 270 16.22 15.63 5.51
N LYS A 271 16.55 15.81 4.22
CA LYS A 271 16.27 14.80 3.19
C LYS A 271 17.28 13.67 3.21
N GLY A 272 18.57 14.01 3.10
CA GLY A 272 19.67 13.05 3.14
C GLY A 272 20.19 12.81 4.55
N VAL A 273 20.81 11.65 4.77
CA VAL A 273 21.52 11.37 6.04
C VAL A 273 22.73 12.29 6.22
N ASP A 274 23.38 12.71 5.14
CA ASP A 274 24.45 13.71 5.15
C ASP A 274 23.93 15.07 5.63
N ASP A 275 22.80 15.52 5.08
CA ASP A 275 22.13 16.76 5.53
C ASP A 275 21.69 16.65 7.00
N PHE A 276 21.16 15.49 7.42
CA PHE A 276 20.77 15.22 8.80
C PHE A 276 21.96 15.31 9.75
N VAL A 277 23.10 14.70 9.39
CA VAL A 277 24.30 14.75 10.23
C VAL A 277 24.83 16.17 10.36
N VAL A 278 24.87 16.93 9.26
CA VAL A 278 25.28 18.34 9.28
C VAL A 278 24.33 19.18 10.14
N GLY A 279 23.02 18.98 10.00
CA GLY A 279 22.00 19.72 10.75
C GLY A 279 22.00 19.45 12.26
N ARG A 280 22.38 18.24 12.68
CA ARG A 280 22.41 17.84 14.10
C ARG A 280 23.77 18.03 14.77
N GLY A 281 24.84 18.16 14.01
CA GLY A 281 26.18 18.44 14.54
C GLY A 281 26.66 17.36 15.53
N VAL A 282 26.95 17.76 16.77
CA VAL A 282 27.57 16.88 17.79
C VAL A 282 26.66 15.70 18.17
N ASP A 283 25.34 15.91 18.20
CA ASP A 283 24.36 14.89 18.59
C ASP A 283 24.06 13.89 17.46
N ALA A 284 24.50 14.19 16.23
CA ALA A 284 24.18 13.41 15.04
C ALA A 284 24.52 11.93 15.19
N ASN A 285 25.69 11.61 15.78
CA ASN A 285 26.16 10.24 15.91
C ASN A 285 25.29 9.41 16.85
N ALA A 286 24.85 9.99 17.98
CA ALA A 286 23.99 9.31 18.95
C ALA A 286 22.58 9.11 18.37
N LEU A 287 22.01 10.15 17.76
CA LEU A 287 20.70 10.08 17.12
C LEU A 287 20.66 9.07 15.97
N LEU A 288 21.69 9.07 15.13
CA LEU A 288 21.78 8.13 14.02
C LEU A 288 21.96 6.69 14.53
N THR A 289 22.72 6.48 15.62
CA THR A 289 22.80 5.15 16.25
C THR A 289 21.41 4.68 16.70
N ALA A 290 20.65 5.54 17.37
CA ALA A 290 19.28 5.20 17.79
C ALA A 290 18.35 4.91 16.59
N ILE A 291 18.46 5.65 15.48
CA ILE A 291 17.67 5.41 14.26
C ILE A 291 18.03 4.05 13.63
N ILE A 292 19.30 3.68 13.65
CA ILE A 292 19.77 2.39 13.12
C ILE A 292 19.37 1.24 14.04
N ASP A 293 19.38 1.44 15.36
CA ASP A 293 18.95 0.44 16.33
C ASP A 293 17.42 0.22 16.32
N ASP A 294 16.63 1.26 15.98
CA ASP A 294 15.18 1.19 15.76
C ASP A 294 14.81 0.84 14.30
N ALA A 295 15.75 0.29 13.53
CA ALA A 295 15.47 -0.14 12.17
C ALA A 295 14.37 -1.21 12.14
N LYS A 296 13.42 -1.05 11.23
CA LYS A 296 12.24 -1.90 11.15
C LYS A 296 12.54 -3.17 10.37
N SER A 297 11.99 -4.29 10.82
CA SER A 297 11.88 -5.49 9.97
C SER A 297 11.16 -5.15 8.66
N LEU A 298 11.42 -5.91 7.59
CA LEU A 298 10.72 -5.70 6.31
C LEU A 298 9.19 -5.76 6.49
N ALA A 299 8.71 -6.69 7.32
CA ALA A 299 7.29 -6.84 7.62
C ALA A 299 6.71 -5.59 8.31
N ASP A 300 7.40 -5.04 9.32
CA ASP A 300 6.94 -3.87 10.05
C ASP A 300 7.07 -2.58 9.21
N TYR A 301 8.09 -2.47 8.38
CA TYR A 301 8.20 -1.40 7.39
C TYR A 301 7.00 -1.44 6.42
N GLN A 302 6.66 -2.61 5.87
CA GLN A 302 5.50 -2.78 5.00
C GLN A 302 4.18 -2.43 5.70
N ARG A 303 4.01 -2.84 6.96
CA ARG A 303 2.85 -2.48 7.78
C ARG A 303 2.78 -0.98 8.01
N SER A 304 3.91 -0.33 8.32
CA SER A 304 3.96 1.12 8.56
C SER A 304 3.57 1.95 7.33
N TYR A 305 3.87 1.45 6.12
CA TYR A 305 3.41 2.08 4.88
C TYR A 305 1.91 1.83 4.61
N ARG A 306 1.44 0.62 4.95
CA ARG A 306 0.06 0.17 4.71
C ARG A 306 -0.92 0.54 5.82
N ALA A 307 -0.48 1.21 6.89
CA ALA A 307 -1.33 1.73 7.94
C ALA A 307 -2.23 2.86 7.39
N LYS A 308 -3.13 2.53 6.47
CA LYS A 308 -4.49 3.04 6.50
C LYS A 308 -4.96 2.74 7.92
N LYS A 309 -5.29 3.77 8.70
CA LYS A 309 -6.10 3.58 9.89
C LYS A 309 -7.43 3.03 9.36
N TRP A 310 -7.60 1.70 9.41
CA TRP A 310 -8.85 1.07 9.01
C TRP A 310 -9.88 1.39 10.09
N GLY A 311 -11.03 1.92 9.68
CA GLY A 311 -12.05 2.41 10.61
C GLY A 311 -11.90 3.89 10.97
N LEU A 312 -12.79 4.35 11.83
CA LEU A 312 -12.78 5.72 12.34
C LEU A 312 -11.73 5.88 13.43
N SER A 313 -10.83 6.85 13.26
CA SER A 313 -9.79 7.18 14.25
C SER A 313 -9.96 8.59 14.82
N LYS A 314 -10.58 9.49 14.04
CA LYS A 314 -10.89 10.86 14.44
C LYS A 314 -12.19 10.95 15.25
N TYR A 315 -13.13 10.06 14.97
CA TYR A 315 -14.46 10.05 15.55
C TYR A 315 -14.63 8.89 16.55
N LYS A 316 -15.13 9.20 17.75
CA LYS A 316 -15.52 8.17 18.73
C LYS A 316 -16.96 7.74 18.43
N PRO A 317 -17.30 6.45 18.56
CA PRO A 317 -18.69 6.00 18.51
C PRO A 317 -19.53 6.64 19.61
N ASP A 318 -20.67 7.23 19.25
CA ASP A 318 -21.67 7.69 20.21
C ASP A 318 -22.45 6.51 20.79
N VAL A 319 -22.73 5.51 19.95
CA VAL A 319 -23.37 4.26 20.32
C VAL A 319 -22.55 3.10 19.80
N THR A 320 -22.28 2.14 20.67
CA THR A 320 -21.68 0.85 20.29
C THR A 320 -22.64 -0.27 20.64
N ILE A 321 -23.04 -1.05 19.65
CA ILE A 321 -23.94 -2.20 19.78
C ILE A 321 -23.28 -3.43 19.18
N ASN A 322 -23.72 -4.62 19.57
CA ASN A 322 -23.25 -5.89 19.02
C ASN A 322 -24.46 -6.79 18.77
N ILE A 323 -25.19 -6.47 17.71
CA ILE A 323 -26.42 -7.17 17.35
C ILE A 323 -26.45 -7.46 15.85
N LYS A 324 -27.13 -8.54 15.49
CA LYS A 324 -27.22 -8.94 14.08
C LYS A 324 -28.04 -7.93 13.28
N TYR A 325 -29.23 -7.55 13.73
CA TYR A 325 -30.11 -6.66 12.99
C TYR A 325 -30.30 -5.34 13.73
N LEU A 326 -29.81 -4.22 13.18
CA LEU A 326 -29.85 -2.89 13.81
C LEU A 326 -31.24 -2.47 14.31
N SER A 327 -32.30 -2.93 13.64
CA SER A 327 -33.70 -2.69 14.04
C SER A 327 -34.04 -3.24 15.43
N GLU A 328 -33.33 -4.26 15.92
CA GLU A 328 -33.54 -4.86 17.26
C GLU A 328 -33.02 -3.97 18.39
N ALA A 329 -32.10 -3.04 18.11
CA ALA A 329 -31.62 -2.07 19.10
C ALA A 329 -32.43 -0.77 19.10
N LEU A 330 -33.49 -0.63 18.29
CA LEU A 330 -34.29 0.59 18.34
C LEU A 330 -35.09 0.66 19.64
N CYS A 331 -34.84 1.69 20.44
CA CYS A 331 -35.77 2.06 21.50
C CYS A 331 -36.95 2.77 20.84
N ILE A 332 -38.14 2.16 20.84
CA ILE A 332 -39.36 2.80 20.35
C ILE A 332 -40.04 3.45 21.56
N PRO A 333 -39.98 4.79 21.74
CA PRO A 333 -40.49 5.45 22.95
C PRO A 333 -42.00 5.21 23.15
N GLU A 334 -42.75 4.99 22.07
CA GLU A 334 -44.20 4.81 22.08
C GLU A 334 -44.65 3.42 22.55
N LEU A 335 -43.74 2.43 22.64
CA LEU A 335 -44.05 1.08 23.10
C LEU A 335 -43.86 0.90 24.61
N GLU A 336 -42.92 1.59 25.26
CA GLU A 336 -42.73 1.47 26.71
C GLU A 336 -43.97 1.97 27.49
N GLU A 337 -44.66 3.00 26.99
CA GLU A 337 -45.87 3.56 27.63
C GLU A 337 -47.14 2.72 27.39
N LYS A 338 -47.24 2.04 26.24
CA LYS A 338 -48.34 1.12 25.91
C LYS A 338 -48.16 -0.28 26.51
N CYS A 339 -46.94 -0.79 26.63
CA CYS A 339 -46.66 -2.10 27.23
C CYS A 339 -46.88 -2.14 28.76
N LEU A 340 -46.90 -0.98 29.44
CA LEU A 340 -47.23 -0.89 30.87
C LEU A 340 -48.76 -0.92 31.15
N ARG A 341 -49.62 -0.92 30.12
CA ARG A 341 -51.09 -0.85 30.28
C ARG A 341 -51.89 -1.97 29.60
N VAL A 342 -51.30 -3.13 29.33
CA VAL A 342 -52.05 -4.27 28.78
C VAL A 342 -52.09 -5.41 29.82
N PRO A 343 -53.28 -5.84 30.29
CA PRO A 343 -53.41 -7.03 31.13
C PRO A 343 -53.00 -8.29 30.36
N GLU A 344 -52.31 -9.21 31.04
CA GLU A 344 -51.91 -10.50 30.48
C GLU A 344 -53.14 -11.33 30.06
N LEU A 345 -53.36 -11.50 28.76
CA LEU A 345 -54.19 -12.58 28.25
C LEU A 345 -53.77 -13.03 26.83
N TYR A 346 -53.27 -14.27 26.83
CA TYR A 346 -53.39 -15.36 25.86
C TYR A 346 -52.65 -15.35 24.51
N GLU A 347 -52.04 -16.51 24.33
CA GLU A 347 -51.22 -17.06 23.24
C GLU A 347 -51.90 -17.05 21.87
N LEU A 348 -51.10 -16.78 20.82
CA LEU A 348 -51.30 -17.32 19.48
C LEU A 348 -49.94 -17.68 18.86
N GLU A 349 -49.72 -19.00 18.80
CA GLU A 349 -48.97 -19.83 17.84
C GLU A 349 -47.62 -19.33 17.29
N LYS A 350 -46.56 -19.81 17.96
CA LYS A 350 -45.23 -20.01 17.37
C LYS A 350 -45.29 -21.18 16.38
N GLU A 351 -45.55 -20.92 15.11
CA GLU A 351 -45.18 -21.87 14.07
C GLU A 351 -44.49 -21.20 12.86
N GLN A 352 -43.32 -21.77 12.54
CA GLN A 352 -42.60 -21.73 11.26
C GLN A 352 -41.74 -20.50 10.93
N LEU A 353 -40.65 -20.33 11.69
CA LEU A 353 -39.39 -19.84 11.13
C LEU A 353 -38.34 -20.97 11.16
N PHE A 354 -38.08 -21.50 9.97
CA PHE A 354 -37.12 -22.54 9.64
C PHE A 354 -35.72 -22.25 10.22
N THR A 355 -35.27 -23.12 11.12
CA THR A 355 -33.85 -23.32 11.45
C THR A 355 -33.45 -24.74 11.02
N PRO A 356 -32.42 -24.92 10.17
CA PRO A 356 -31.86 -26.25 9.94
C PRO A 356 -31.06 -26.70 11.16
N SER A 357 -31.39 -27.89 11.65
CA SER A 357 -30.72 -28.61 12.73
C SER A 357 -29.26 -28.91 12.37
N ILE A 358 -28.32 -28.54 13.23
CA ILE A 358 -27.01 -29.18 13.32
C ILE A 358 -26.94 -29.90 14.68
N LYS A 359 -26.95 -31.23 14.63
CA LYS A 359 -26.66 -32.13 15.75
C LYS A 359 -25.16 -32.12 16.04
N GLY A 360 -24.75 -32.06 17.31
CA GLY A 360 -23.37 -32.41 17.70
C GLY A 360 -22.89 -31.96 19.07
N HIS A 361 -23.32 -32.68 20.11
CA HIS A 361 -22.67 -32.89 21.42
C HIS A 361 -22.20 -31.73 22.31
N TRP A 362 -22.98 -31.52 23.38
CA TRP A 362 -22.57 -30.91 24.64
C TRP A 362 -21.89 -31.93 25.57
N ARG A 363 -20.71 -31.61 26.12
CA ARG A 363 -20.16 -32.27 27.32
C ARG A 363 -20.37 -31.36 28.54
N LYS A 364 -20.99 -31.94 29.59
CA LYS A 364 -21.15 -31.38 30.96
C LYS A 364 -19.75 -31.09 31.56
N LYS A 365 -19.50 -29.89 32.11
CA LYS A 365 -19.88 -29.32 33.42
C LYS A 365 -18.97 -29.82 34.55
N GLU A 366 -18.24 -28.92 35.19
CA GLU A 366 -17.98 -28.98 36.63
C GLU A 366 -17.66 -27.60 37.19
N SER A 367 -18.03 -27.43 38.45
CA SER A 367 -18.33 -26.19 39.15
C SER A 367 -17.71 -26.24 40.54
N THR A 368 -17.17 -25.13 41.02
CA THR A 368 -17.06 -24.77 42.45
C THR A 368 -17.04 -23.23 42.50
N ASP A 369 -18.12 -22.58 42.94
CA ASP A 369 -18.36 -22.08 44.32
C ASP A 369 -17.38 -20.94 44.69
N SER A 370 -17.75 -19.77 45.22
CA SER A 370 -18.93 -19.34 45.97
C SER A 370 -18.87 -17.81 46.15
N GLY A 371 -20.01 -17.12 46.24
CA GLY A 371 -20.10 -15.86 47.00
C GLY A 371 -21.01 -14.76 46.46
N GLY A 372 -22.19 -14.62 47.07
CA GLY A 372 -22.80 -13.30 47.32
C GLY A 372 -23.88 -12.82 46.34
N VAL A 373 -25.11 -12.78 46.83
CA VAL A 373 -26.35 -12.35 46.16
C VAL A 373 -26.37 -10.84 45.98
N ASP A 374 -26.71 -10.39 44.76
CA ASP A 374 -27.58 -9.22 44.60
C ASP A 374 -28.53 -9.48 43.43
N SER A 375 -29.78 -9.73 43.78
CA SER A 375 -30.90 -9.93 42.88
C SER A 375 -31.48 -8.58 42.50
N ASP A 376 -31.09 -7.99 41.37
CA ASP A 376 -32.02 -7.26 40.50
C ASP A 376 -31.41 -6.84 39.17
N LYS A 377 -32.29 -6.61 38.19
CA LYS A 377 -32.10 -6.07 36.83
C LYS A 377 -31.86 -7.09 35.72
N SER A 378 -33.00 -7.42 35.10
CA SER A 378 -33.15 -7.81 33.70
C SER A 378 -32.05 -7.22 32.80
N LYS A 379 -31.40 -8.09 32.03
CA LYS A 379 -30.49 -7.71 30.95
C LYS A 379 -31.30 -6.98 29.86
N LYS A 380 -31.51 -5.67 29.99
CA LYS A 380 -31.96 -4.84 28.85
C LYS A 380 -30.87 -4.89 27.79
N SER A 381 -31.19 -5.46 26.63
CA SER A 381 -30.39 -5.33 25.40
C SER A 381 -30.08 -3.84 25.18
N PRO A 382 -28.87 -3.46 24.73
CA PRO A 382 -28.56 -2.06 24.50
C PRO A 382 -29.47 -1.49 23.40
N SER A 383 -30.36 -0.58 23.78
CA SER A 383 -31.24 0.15 22.88
C SER A 383 -30.72 1.57 22.62
N PHE A 384 -30.92 2.09 21.41
CA PHE A 384 -30.60 3.47 21.06
C PHE A 384 -31.78 4.14 20.36
N ASN A 385 -31.90 5.46 20.55
CA ASN A 385 -32.85 6.29 19.83
C ASN A 385 -32.22 6.71 18.52
N PHE A 386 -32.87 6.40 17.39
CA PHE A 386 -32.39 6.84 16.10
C PHE A 386 -32.50 8.38 15.97
N PRO A 387 -31.43 9.11 15.61
CA PRO A 387 -31.48 10.57 15.52
C PRO A 387 -32.54 11.07 14.55
N LYS A 388 -33.21 12.18 14.91
CA LYS A 388 -34.23 12.83 14.06
C LYS A 388 -33.63 13.79 13.03
N SER A 389 -32.39 14.25 13.24
CA SER A 389 -31.68 15.19 12.38
C SER A 389 -30.15 15.03 12.50
N GLY A 390 -29.42 15.70 11.62
CA GLY A 390 -27.96 15.72 11.54
C GLY A 390 -27.38 14.61 10.65
N LEU A 391 -26.05 14.54 10.61
CA LEU A 391 -25.30 13.50 9.93
C LEU A 391 -25.13 12.26 10.83
N VAL A 392 -25.77 11.16 10.45
CA VAL A 392 -25.68 9.87 11.13
C VAL A 392 -24.78 8.92 10.33
N VAL A 393 -23.83 8.30 11.01
CA VAL A 393 -22.87 7.36 10.42
C VAL A 393 -23.17 5.97 10.97
N LEU A 394 -23.70 5.09 10.12
CA LEU A 394 -23.95 3.68 10.44
C LEU A 394 -22.72 2.85 10.06
N TRP A 395 -21.82 2.65 11.02
CA TRP A 395 -20.66 1.78 10.86
C TRP A 395 -21.00 0.35 11.25
N SER A 396 -21.48 -0.43 10.27
CA SER A 396 -22.05 -1.75 10.51
C SER A 396 -21.80 -2.71 9.35
N ASP A 397 -21.50 -3.98 9.65
CA ASP A 397 -21.17 -5.01 8.67
C ASP A 397 -22.31 -5.28 7.66
N MET A 398 -22.01 -5.99 6.57
CA MET A 398 -23.01 -6.35 5.56
C MET A 398 -24.12 -7.25 6.16
N GLY A 399 -25.35 -7.14 5.67
CA GLY A 399 -26.46 -8.00 6.12
C GLY A 399 -26.96 -7.74 7.55
N THR A 400 -26.58 -6.62 8.17
CA THR A 400 -26.96 -6.27 9.54
C THR A 400 -28.27 -5.47 9.67
N GLY A 401 -29.10 -5.43 8.64
CA GLY A 401 -30.38 -4.72 8.70
C GLY A 401 -30.31 -3.20 8.47
N LYS A 402 -29.24 -2.65 7.89
CA LYS A 402 -29.12 -1.20 7.61
C LYS A 402 -30.26 -0.69 6.71
N THR A 403 -30.53 -1.41 5.63
CA THR A 403 -31.62 -1.06 4.69
C THR A 403 -32.97 -1.17 5.37
N GLU A 404 -33.18 -2.20 6.20
CA GLU A 404 -34.40 -2.42 6.98
C GLU A 404 -34.64 -1.30 8.00
N LEU A 405 -33.59 -0.83 8.66
CA LEU A 405 -33.63 0.34 9.55
C LEU A 405 -34.11 1.60 8.81
N MET A 406 -33.60 1.84 7.60
CA MET A 406 -34.02 3.00 6.80
C MET A 406 -35.43 2.86 6.24
N ARG A 407 -35.85 1.62 5.93
CA ARG A 407 -37.26 1.34 5.58
C ARG A 407 -38.17 1.66 6.76
N TRP A 408 -37.82 1.23 7.97
CA TRP A 408 -38.56 1.56 9.19
C TRP A 408 -38.66 3.08 9.37
N TRP A 409 -37.55 3.82 9.27
CA TRP A 409 -37.56 5.28 9.40
C TRP A 409 -38.55 5.93 8.45
N ARG A 410 -38.56 5.49 7.19
CA ARG A 410 -39.45 6.04 6.18
C ARG A 410 -40.91 5.68 6.42
N ASP A 411 -41.19 4.45 6.85
CA ASP A 411 -42.55 4.03 7.19
C ASP A 411 -43.09 4.83 8.41
N GLN A 412 -42.22 5.32 9.29
CA GLN A 412 -42.58 6.25 10.38
C GLN A 412 -42.68 7.72 9.95
N ASN A 413 -42.18 8.09 8.76
CA ASN A 413 -42.15 9.46 8.25
C ASN A 413 -42.72 9.53 6.82
N PRO A 414 -44.00 9.16 6.60
CA PRO A 414 -44.58 9.03 5.26
C PRO A 414 -44.62 10.36 4.49
N ASP A 415 -44.78 11.49 5.20
CA ASP A 415 -44.85 12.83 4.62
C ASP A 415 -43.47 13.44 4.30
N ALA A 416 -42.38 12.80 4.78
CA ALA A 416 -41.02 13.26 4.52
C ALA A 416 -40.52 12.71 3.18
N ARG A 417 -39.90 13.58 2.36
CA ARG A 417 -39.26 13.13 1.12
C ARG A 417 -37.99 12.35 1.42
N PHE A 418 -37.87 11.16 0.84
CA PHE A 418 -36.77 10.25 1.11
C PHE A 418 -35.95 10.02 -0.16
N LEU A 419 -34.64 10.25 -0.08
CA LEU A 419 -33.71 10.00 -1.18
C LEU A 419 -32.72 8.90 -0.80
N ASN A 420 -32.80 7.78 -1.49
CA ASN A 420 -31.75 6.77 -1.47
C ASN A 420 -30.78 7.02 -2.63
N ASN A 421 -29.51 7.24 -2.31
CA ASN A 421 -28.51 7.62 -3.29
C ASN A 421 -27.38 6.58 -3.30
N GLY A 422 -27.31 5.82 -4.39
CA GLY A 422 -26.35 4.72 -4.56
C GLY A 422 -25.36 4.96 -5.69
N HIS A 423 -24.44 4.02 -5.89
CA HIS A 423 -23.39 4.14 -6.90
C HIS A 423 -23.45 3.09 -8.03
N ARG A 424 -24.33 2.06 -7.93
CA ARG A 424 -24.55 1.08 -9.02
C ARG A 424 -26.03 0.87 -9.30
N VAL A 425 -26.43 0.94 -10.57
CA VAL A 425 -27.84 0.82 -11.00
C VAL A 425 -28.49 -0.49 -10.55
N ASN A 426 -27.83 -1.63 -10.75
CA ASN A 426 -28.42 -2.94 -10.43
C ASN A 426 -28.59 -3.16 -8.93
N LEU A 427 -27.61 -2.77 -8.12
CA LEU A 427 -27.72 -2.81 -6.66
C LEU A 427 -28.83 -1.87 -6.18
N LEU A 428 -28.89 -0.68 -6.76
CA LEU A 428 -29.88 0.33 -6.42
C LEU A 428 -31.31 -0.16 -6.71
N LYS A 429 -31.55 -0.87 -7.82
CA LYS A 429 -32.87 -1.46 -8.15
C LYS A 429 -33.35 -2.42 -7.05
N ASN A 430 -32.50 -3.35 -6.63
CA ASN A 430 -32.84 -4.28 -5.54
C ASN A 430 -33.10 -3.54 -4.23
N LEU A 431 -32.28 -2.53 -3.94
CA LEU A 431 -32.40 -1.72 -2.73
C LEU A 431 -33.68 -0.85 -2.76
N ALA A 432 -34.08 -0.36 -3.92
CA ALA A 432 -35.29 0.42 -4.13
C ALA A 432 -36.56 -0.38 -3.84
N GLU A 433 -36.62 -1.66 -4.23
CA GLU A 433 -37.72 -2.55 -3.87
C GLU A 433 -37.81 -2.74 -2.35
N ARG A 434 -36.66 -3.00 -1.70
CA ARG A 434 -36.59 -3.19 -0.23
C ARG A 434 -36.98 -1.93 0.53
N LEU A 435 -36.52 -0.76 0.09
CA LEU A 435 -36.88 0.55 0.63
C LEU A 435 -38.22 1.08 0.12
N ARG A 436 -38.92 0.37 -0.78
CA ARG A 436 -40.13 0.79 -1.53
C ARG A 436 -40.04 2.20 -2.16
N THR A 437 -38.92 2.56 -2.77
CA THR A 437 -38.74 3.84 -3.47
C THR A 437 -38.98 3.71 -4.97
N ALA A 438 -39.42 4.77 -5.64
CA ALA A 438 -39.44 4.81 -7.10
C ALA A 438 -38.02 4.88 -7.68
N MET A 439 -37.77 4.17 -8.77
CA MET A 439 -36.47 4.18 -9.44
C MET A 439 -36.37 5.34 -10.43
N TYR A 440 -35.28 6.11 -10.38
CA TYR A 440 -35.08 7.25 -11.28
C TYR A 440 -35.10 6.87 -12.77
N SER A 441 -34.71 5.63 -13.11
CA SER A 441 -34.69 5.15 -14.50
C SER A 441 -36.08 5.01 -15.10
N ASP A 442 -37.09 4.87 -14.25
CA ASP A 442 -38.47 4.58 -14.66
C ASP A 442 -39.32 5.87 -14.64
N LEU A 443 -38.69 7.01 -14.34
CA LEU A 443 -39.34 8.31 -14.18
C LEU A 443 -38.78 9.33 -15.18
N GLY A 444 -39.68 10.15 -15.77
CA GLY A 444 -39.29 11.37 -16.46
C GLY A 444 -38.97 12.51 -15.49
N TYR A 445 -38.58 13.68 -16.01
CA TYR A 445 -38.25 14.86 -15.19
C TYR A 445 -39.37 15.28 -14.22
N THR A 446 -40.62 15.23 -14.67
CA THR A 446 -41.80 15.52 -13.84
C THR A 446 -41.99 14.48 -12.72
N GLY A 447 -41.74 13.20 -13.04
CA GLY A 447 -41.81 12.10 -12.06
C GLY A 447 -40.74 12.21 -10.99
N LEU A 448 -39.51 12.60 -11.35
CA LEU A 448 -38.44 12.88 -10.38
C LEU A 448 -38.84 13.98 -9.39
N ALA A 449 -39.52 15.02 -9.88
CA ALA A 449 -39.95 16.14 -9.06
C ALA A 449 -41.16 15.85 -8.17
N GLN A 450 -41.99 14.84 -8.50
CA GLN A 450 -43.17 14.45 -7.73
C GLN A 450 -42.92 13.26 -6.79
N ALA A 451 -41.85 12.48 -7.01
CA ALA A 451 -41.56 11.31 -6.20
C ALA A 451 -41.34 11.69 -4.73
N GLN A 452 -42.13 11.07 -3.84
CA GLN A 452 -41.98 11.20 -2.40
C GLN A 452 -40.77 10.40 -1.89
N ALA A 453 -40.54 9.21 -2.45
CA ALA A 453 -39.39 8.37 -2.13
C ALA A 453 -38.69 7.95 -3.43
N LEU A 454 -37.42 8.34 -3.59
CA LEU A 454 -36.66 8.17 -4.82
C LEU A 454 -35.37 7.40 -4.58
N SER A 455 -35.06 6.45 -5.46
CA SER A 455 -33.74 5.83 -5.57
C SER A 455 -33.05 6.34 -6.83
N ILE A 456 -31.88 6.96 -6.66
CA ILE A 456 -31.07 7.50 -7.76
C ILE A 456 -29.60 7.06 -7.65
N THR A 457 -28.93 6.88 -8.79
CA THR A 457 -27.48 6.72 -8.81
C THR A 457 -26.79 8.07 -8.88
N ILE A 458 -25.65 8.19 -8.23
CA ILE A 458 -24.80 9.38 -8.25
C ILE A 458 -24.51 9.94 -9.65
N ASP A 459 -24.32 9.07 -10.66
CA ASP A 459 -24.10 9.47 -12.05
C ASP A 459 -25.24 10.33 -12.62
N SER A 460 -26.47 10.09 -12.16
CA SER A 460 -27.67 10.80 -12.59
C SER A 460 -28.12 11.87 -11.61
N LEU A 461 -27.38 12.11 -10.53
CA LEU A 461 -27.76 13.06 -9.48
C LEU A 461 -27.93 14.49 -10.03
N HIS A 462 -27.09 14.87 -10.99
CA HIS A 462 -27.16 16.16 -11.70
C HIS A 462 -28.50 16.43 -12.42
N LYS A 463 -29.37 15.42 -12.57
CA LYS A 463 -30.70 15.56 -13.17
C LYS A 463 -31.76 16.06 -12.19
N LEU A 464 -31.47 16.08 -10.89
CA LEU A 464 -32.38 16.59 -9.87
C LEU A 464 -32.44 18.11 -9.90
N ASN A 465 -33.66 18.65 -9.83
CA ASN A 465 -33.86 20.09 -9.68
C ASN A 465 -33.79 20.47 -8.20
N THR A 466 -32.63 20.93 -7.75
CA THR A 466 -32.38 21.30 -6.34
C THR A 466 -33.22 22.48 -5.86
N GLN A 467 -33.60 23.41 -6.74
CA GLN A 467 -34.37 24.60 -6.37
C GLN A 467 -35.83 24.31 -5.96
N ALA A 468 -36.34 23.11 -6.27
CA ALA A 468 -37.72 22.72 -6.00
C ALA A 468 -37.86 21.52 -5.04
N LEU A 469 -36.76 20.89 -4.62
CA LEU A 469 -36.78 19.60 -3.93
C LEU A 469 -36.00 19.67 -2.60
N ILE A 470 -36.74 19.68 -1.49
CA ILE A 470 -36.18 19.51 -0.15
C ILE A 470 -36.45 18.08 0.31
N TYR A 471 -35.39 17.36 0.68
CA TYR A 471 -35.47 16.00 1.19
C TYR A 471 -35.49 16.00 2.73
N GLY A 472 -36.40 15.25 3.33
CA GLY A 472 -36.45 15.04 4.78
C GLY A 472 -35.34 14.11 5.28
N CYS A 473 -34.99 13.10 4.47
CA CYS A 473 -33.86 12.21 4.73
C CYS A 473 -33.14 11.82 3.45
N ILE A 474 -31.80 11.85 3.51
CA ILE A 474 -30.92 11.30 2.49
C ILE A 474 -30.21 10.08 3.06
N PHE A 475 -30.31 8.96 2.38
CA PHE A 475 -29.62 7.73 2.71
C PHE A 475 -28.59 7.38 1.64
N ILE A 476 -27.35 7.13 2.08
CA ILE A 476 -26.23 6.76 1.22
C ILE A 476 -25.65 5.45 1.75
N ASP A 477 -25.99 4.34 1.08
CA ASP A 477 -25.43 3.03 1.37
C ASP A 477 -24.10 2.81 0.63
N GLU A 478 -23.19 2.05 1.24
CA GLU A 478 -21.81 1.85 0.77
C GLU A 478 -21.09 3.19 0.53
N ALA A 479 -21.16 4.10 1.53
CA ALA A 479 -20.70 5.48 1.42
C ALA A 479 -19.23 5.63 0.98
N CYS A 480 -18.34 4.71 1.37
CA CYS A 480 -16.94 4.74 0.95
C CYS A 480 -16.79 4.44 -0.56
N GLN A 481 -17.56 3.47 -1.07
CA GLN A 481 -17.60 3.16 -2.50
C GLN A 481 -18.29 4.28 -3.29
N TYR A 482 -19.36 4.86 -2.73
CA TYR A 482 -20.04 6.01 -3.29
C TYR A 482 -19.09 7.19 -3.53
N LEU A 483 -18.31 7.55 -2.51
CA LEU A 483 -17.32 8.63 -2.61
C LEU A 483 -16.21 8.30 -3.60
N THR A 484 -15.71 7.07 -3.59
CA THR A 484 -14.68 6.61 -4.54
C THR A 484 -15.17 6.73 -5.98
N HIS A 485 -16.42 6.32 -6.25
CA HIS A 485 -17.02 6.39 -7.58
C HIS A 485 -17.22 7.84 -8.04
N LEU A 486 -17.72 8.72 -7.17
CA LEU A 486 -17.88 10.16 -7.45
C LEU A 486 -16.58 10.79 -7.98
N LEU A 487 -15.49 10.55 -7.25
CA LEU A 487 -14.22 11.25 -7.45
C LEU A 487 -13.39 10.63 -8.59
N HIS A 488 -13.47 9.31 -8.78
CA HIS A 488 -12.54 8.60 -9.68
C HIS A 488 -13.19 7.95 -10.90
N SER A 489 -14.51 7.74 -10.92
CA SER A 489 -15.16 7.11 -12.06
C SER A 489 -15.11 7.99 -13.31
N ASN A 490 -14.87 7.36 -14.46
CA ASN A 490 -14.97 8.01 -15.77
C ASN A 490 -16.42 8.38 -16.12
N THR A 491 -17.41 7.67 -15.57
CA THR A 491 -18.84 7.93 -15.85
C THR A 491 -19.31 9.26 -15.27
N CYS A 492 -18.77 9.69 -14.13
CA CYS A 492 -19.03 11.01 -13.56
C CYS A 492 -18.24 12.14 -14.24
N LYS A 493 -17.24 11.84 -15.09
CA LYS A 493 -16.21 12.81 -15.53
C LYS A 493 -16.81 14.08 -16.17
N GLN A 494 -17.85 13.96 -16.98
CA GLN A 494 -18.45 15.08 -17.70
C GLN A 494 -19.33 15.97 -16.80
N HIS A 495 -19.98 15.38 -15.80
CA HIS A 495 -20.95 16.08 -14.94
C HIS A 495 -20.48 16.22 -13.49
N ARG A 496 -19.23 15.88 -13.15
CA ARG A 496 -18.76 15.77 -11.76
C ARG A 496 -18.98 17.04 -10.95
N ALA A 497 -18.71 18.20 -11.54
CA ALA A 497 -18.93 19.49 -10.88
C ALA A 497 -20.41 19.70 -10.54
N ALA A 498 -21.31 19.49 -11.50
CA ALA A 498 -22.76 19.59 -11.29
C ALA A 498 -23.28 18.54 -10.28
N ILE A 499 -22.74 17.33 -10.30
CA ILE A 499 -23.06 16.29 -9.32
C ILE A 499 -22.66 16.74 -7.92
N LEU A 500 -21.45 17.31 -7.74
CA LEU A 500 -20.97 17.79 -6.45
C LEU A 500 -21.81 18.95 -5.94
N GLU A 501 -22.13 19.91 -6.80
CA GLU A 501 -23.00 21.05 -6.46
C GLU A 501 -24.39 20.58 -6.00
N VAL A 502 -25.02 19.66 -6.74
CA VAL A 502 -26.31 19.09 -6.36
C VAL A 502 -26.19 18.30 -5.06
N LEU A 503 -25.15 17.48 -4.90
CA LEU A 503 -24.92 16.67 -3.70
C LEU A 503 -24.73 17.56 -2.47
N GLU A 504 -23.92 18.60 -2.57
CA GLU A 504 -23.68 19.56 -1.50
C GLU A 504 -25.00 20.24 -1.11
N TYR A 505 -25.78 20.71 -2.08
CA TYR A 505 -27.08 21.34 -1.81
C TYR A 505 -28.03 20.40 -1.05
N ILE A 506 -28.23 19.17 -1.53
CA ILE A 506 -29.19 18.24 -0.92
C ILE A 506 -28.70 17.79 0.48
N VAL A 507 -27.40 17.52 0.62
CA VAL A 507 -26.79 17.10 1.90
C VAL A 507 -26.84 18.23 2.91
N TYR A 508 -26.62 19.47 2.50
CA TYR A 508 -26.69 20.64 3.39
C TYR A 508 -28.11 20.88 3.90
N ASN A 509 -29.11 20.83 3.03
CA ASN A 509 -30.48 21.21 3.34
C ASN A 509 -31.32 20.10 3.97
N ALA A 510 -30.94 18.82 3.84
CA ALA A 510 -31.70 17.73 4.42
C ALA A 510 -31.66 17.78 5.96
N PRO A 511 -32.78 17.67 6.68
CA PRO A 511 -32.76 17.57 8.15
C PRO A 511 -31.92 16.39 8.64
N LEU A 512 -31.98 15.25 7.96
CA LEU A 512 -31.29 14.02 8.32
C LEU A 512 -30.50 13.46 7.13
N VAL A 513 -29.21 13.20 7.33
CA VAL A 513 -28.35 12.52 6.35
C VAL A 513 -27.78 11.27 7.00
N VAL A 514 -28.03 10.11 6.42
CA VAL A 514 -27.55 8.82 6.93
C VAL A 514 -26.59 8.21 5.93
N ILE A 515 -25.33 8.08 6.34
CA ILE A 515 -24.30 7.38 5.56
C ILE A 515 -23.98 6.03 6.21
N ALA A 516 -23.83 4.99 5.41
CA ALA A 516 -23.64 3.66 5.96
C ALA A 516 -22.57 2.85 5.21
N ASP A 517 -21.72 2.15 5.96
CA ASP A 517 -20.65 1.31 5.40
C ASP A 517 -20.12 0.30 6.43
N ALA A 518 -19.63 -0.85 5.97
CA ALA A 518 -18.94 -1.83 6.82
C ALA A 518 -17.49 -1.42 7.13
N HIS A 519 -16.89 -0.62 6.26
CA HIS A 519 -15.49 -0.20 6.29
C HIS A 519 -15.33 1.32 6.38
N MET A 520 -16.27 1.99 7.05
CA MET A 520 -16.29 3.45 7.22
C MET A 520 -14.92 4.01 7.63
N ASP A 521 -14.49 5.10 6.98
CA ASP A 521 -13.21 5.77 7.23
C ASP A 521 -13.36 7.28 7.54
N ASP A 522 -12.33 7.87 8.14
CA ASP A 522 -12.34 9.29 8.56
C ASP A 522 -12.56 10.23 7.36
N LEU A 523 -12.02 9.88 6.18
CA LEU A 523 -12.13 10.67 4.96
C LEU A 523 -13.59 10.79 4.49
N THR A 524 -14.32 9.67 4.50
CA THR A 524 -15.72 9.62 4.09
C THR A 524 -16.58 10.46 5.03
N VAL A 525 -16.37 10.34 6.34
CA VAL A 525 -17.10 11.13 7.34
C VAL A 525 -16.77 12.62 7.21
N ASP A 526 -15.49 12.98 7.08
CA ASP A 526 -15.06 14.37 6.89
C ASP A 526 -15.66 15.00 5.62
N PHE A 527 -15.75 14.24 4.53
CA PHE A 527 -16.34 14.69 3.27
C PHE A 527 -17.81 15.09 3.43
N PHE A 528 -18.64 14.21 4.00
CA PHE A 528 -20.05 14.52 4.22
C PHE A 528 -20.25 15.58 5.30
N ARG A 529 -19.43 15.58 6.36
CA ARG A 529 -19.47 16.63 7.39
C ARG A 529 -19.16 18.01 6.81
N ALA A 530 -18.24 18.11 5.85
CA ALA A 530 -17.92 19.37 5.20
C ALA A 530 -19.09 19.95 4.38
N MET A 531 -20.03 19.10 3.95
CA MET A 531 -21.27 19.50 3.26
C MET A 531 -22.42 19.81 4.22
N ARG A 532 -22.23 19.66 5.53
CA ARG A 532 -23.24 19.97 6.57
C ARG A 532 -23.01 21.37 7.14
N PRO A 533 -24.02 21.96 7.82
CA PRO A 533 -23.87 23.22 8.53
C PRO A 533 -22.62 23.27 9.41
N VAL A 534 -21.93 24.42 9.41
CA VAL A 534 -20.68 24.60 10.16
C VAL A 534 -20.91 24.34 11.65
N GLY A 535 -20.06 23.48 12.23
CA GLY A 535 -20.13 23.10 13.64
C GLY A 535 -20.92 21.82 13.91
N GLU A 536 -21.63 21.26 12.91
CA GLU A 536 -22.31 19.98 13.08
C GLU A 536 -21.31 18.84 13.38
N VAL A 537 -21.66 18.01 14.36
CA VAL A 537 -20.89 16.85 14.79
C VAL A 537 -21.63 15.58 14.32
N PRO A 538 -20.97 14.68 13.58
CA PRO A 538 -21.60 13.43 13.14
C PRO A 538 -21.93 12.52 14.32
N TYR A 539 -23.11 11.88 14.30
CA TYR A 539 -23.52 10.87 15.25
C TYR A 539 -23.16 9.47 14.76
N ILE A 540 -22.26 8.79 15.45
CA ILE A 540 -21.65 7.53 15.03
C ILE A 540 -22.31 6.35 15.75
N VAL A 541 -22.98 5.48 14.99
CA VAL A 541 -23.48 4.18 15.45
C VAL A 541 -22.53 3.09 14.96
N LYS A 542 -21.77 2.50 15.88
CA LYS A 542 -20.88 1.38 15.60
C LYS A 542 -21.55 0.06 15.98
N ASN A 543 -21.69 -0.84 15.01
CA ASN A 543 -22.08 -2.23 15.26
C ASN A 543 -20.86 -3.13 15.19
N GLU A 544 -20.57 -3.81 16.30
CA GLU A 544 -19.44 -4.75 16.42
C GLU A 544 -19.78 -6.16 15.96
N TRP A 545 -21.06 -6.43 15.66
CA TRP A 545 -21.45 -7.71 15.10
C TRP A 545 -20.79 -7.90 13.74
N ARG A 546 -20.14 -9.06 13.57
CA ARG A 546 -19.48 -9.47 12.32
C ARG A 546 -20.16 -10.71 11.78
N ASN A 547 -20.33 -10.76 10.45
CA ASN A 547 -20.62 -12.04 9.82
C ASN A 547 -19.44 -13.00 10.07
N GLY A 548 -19.75 -14.25 10.41
CA GLY A 548 -18.80 -15.24 10.91
C GLY A 548 -17.49 -15.36 10.12
N SER A 549 -16.45 -15.87 10.78
CA SER A 549 -15.15 -16.09 10.17
C SER A 549 -15.25 -17.08 8.99
N ARG A 550 -14.49 -16.81 7.93
CA ARG A 550 -14.27 -17.74 6.83
C ARG A 550 -12.80 -18.10 6.79
N THR A 551 -12.49 -19.38 6.56
CA THR A 551 -11.11 -19.80 6.31
C THR A 551 -10.66 -19.20 4.98
N ILE A 552 -9.60 -18.40 5.02
CA ILE A 552 -9.00 -17.80 3.83
C ILE A 552 -7.78 -18.64 3.47
N TYR A 553 -7.77 -19.18 2.24
CA TYR A 553 -6.59 -19.80 1.65
C TYR A 553 -5.96 -18.81 0.68
N TRP A 554 -4.71 -18.45 0.93
CA TRP A 554 -3.96 -17.53 0.10
C TRP A 554 -3.08 -18.33 -0.86
N TYR A 555 -3.27 -18.12 -2.17
CA TYR A 555 -2.52 -18.82 -3.21
C TYR A 555 -1.60 -17.82 -3.93
N GLU A 556 -0.29 -18.03 -3.83
CA GLU A 556 0.72 -17.24 -4.55
C GLU A 556 1.30 -18.04 -5.72
N GLY A 557 1.46 -17.39 -6.88
CA GLY A 557 2.05 -18.02 -8.06
C GLY A 557 2.07 -17.07 -9.25
N SER A 558 2.97 -17.32 -10.20
CA SER A 558 3.11 -16.53 -11.44
C SER A 558 2.05 -16.85 -12.50
N ASN A 559 1.18 -17.83 -12.24
CA ASN A 559 0.08 -18.22 -13.12
C ASN A 559 -1.14 -18.75 -12.33
N SER A 560 -2.29 -18.81 -13.00
CA SER A 560 -3.55 -19.24 -12.39
C SER A 560 -3.68 -20.78 -12.25
N SER A 561 -2.63 -21.55 -12.56
CA SER A 561 -2.71 -23.01 -12.69
C SER A 561 -3.04 -23.70 -11.38
N ALA A 562 -2.40 -23.27 -10.29
CA ALA A 562 -2.66 -23.81 -8.95
C ALA A 562 -4.10 -23.54 -8.49
N LEU A 563 -4.62 -22.33 -8.77
CA LEU A 563 -5.99 -21.94 -8.44
C LEU A 563 -7.02 -22.73 -9.26
N VAL A 564 -6.77 -22.95 -10.56
CA VAL A 564 -7.62 -23.79 -11.41
C VAL A 564 -7.60 -25.25 -10.95
N ALA A 565 -6.45 -25.78 -10.53
CA ALA A 565 -6.35 -27.14 -9.99
C ALA A 565 -7.16 -27.30 -8.69
N GLN A 566 -7.15 -26.31 -7.81
CA GLN A 566 -7.97 -26.30 -6.59
C GLN A 566 -9.47 -26.22 -6.88
N ILE A 567 -9.87 -25.35 -7.83
CA ILE A 567 -11.26 -25.29 -8.34
C ILE A 567 -11.69 -26.66 -8.87
N SER A 568 -10.84 -27.32 -9.66
CA SER A 568 -11.11 -28.67 -10.18
C SER A 568 -11.24 -29.70 -9.07
N ALA A 569 -10.33 -29.70 -8.09
CA ALA A 569 -10.35 -30.62 -6.98
C ALA A 569 -11.61 -30.46 -6.12
N ALA A 570 -12.04 -29.22 -5.86
CA ALA A 570 -13.28 -28.95 -5.14
C ALA A 570 -14.51 -29.47 -5.89
N LEU A 571 -14.58 -29.28 -7.21
CA LEU A 571 -15.64 -29.82 -8.04
C LEU A 571 -15.66 -31.35 -8.05
N MET A 572 -14.49 -32.00 -8.14
CA MET A 572 -14.35 -33.45 -8.06
C MET A 572 -14.80 -34.02 -6.70
N GLN A 573 -14.66 -33.25 -5.62
CA GLN A 573 -15.17 -33.60 -4.29
C GLN A 573 -16.68 -33.36 -4.13
N GLY A 574 -17.37 -32.89 -5.17
CA GLY A 574 -18.80 -32.57 -5.13
C GLY A 574 -19.12 -31.29 -4.36
N LEU A 575 -18.13 -30.43 -4.09
CA LEU A 575 -18.35 -29.14 -3.45
C LEU A 575 -18.98 -28.16 -4.46
N LYS A 576 -19.96 -27.39 -4.01
CA LYS A 576 -20.50 -26.27 -4.79
C LYS A 576 -19.59 -25.07 -4.63
N ILE A 577 -19.10 -24.53 -5.74
CA ILE A 577 -18.10 -23.46 -5.73
C ILE A 577 -18.58 -22.19 -6.44
N MET A 578 -18.09 -21.05 -5.98
CA MET A 578 -18.24 -19.77 -6.65
C MET A 578 -16.85 -19.19 -6.94
N VAL A 579 -16.63 -18.74 -8.18
CA VAL A 579 -15.37 -18.14 -8.63
C VAL A 579 -15.67 -16.74 -9.14
N ALA A 580 -15.09 -15.72 -8.48
CA ALA A 580 -15.19 -14.33 -8.90
C ALA A 580 -13.86 -13.85 -9.51
N SER A 581 -13.89 -13.21 -10.68
CA SER A 581 -12.69 -12.63 -11.32
C SER A 581 -13.00 -11.33 -12.04
N ASP A 582 -12.07 -10.38 -11.95
CA ASP A 582 -12.07 -9.15 -12.76
C ASP A 582 -11.67 -9.38 -14.23
N SER A 583 -11.27 -10.61 -14.59
CA SER A 583 -10.87 -10.99 -15.94
C SER A 583 -11.95 -11.83 -16.62
N LYS A 584 -12.75 -11.16 -17.46
CA LYS A 584 -13.68 -11.82 -18.39
C LYS A 584 -13.03 -12.97 -19.18
N ARG A 585 -11.79 -12.78 -19.62
CA ARG A 585 -11.03 -13.81 -20.37
C ARG A 585 -10.78 -15.04 -19.51
N PHE A 586 -10.50 -14.85 -18.22
CA PHE A 586 -10.29 -15.94 -17.27
C PHE A 586 -11.58 -16.73 -17.03
N ILE A 587 -12.72 -16.06 -16.79
CA ILE A 587 -14.03 -16.72 -16.62
C ILE A 587 -14.41 -17.56 -17.84
N LYS A 588 -14.30 -16.99 -19.06
CA LYS A 588 -14.57 -17.75 -20.30
C LYS A 588 -13.64 -18.95 -20.47
N LYS A 589 -12.37 -18.83 -20.07
CA LYS A 589 -11.39 -19.92 -20.15
C LYS A 589 -11.72 -21.03 -19.15
N LEU A 590 -12.08 -20.66 -17.92
CA LEU A 590 -12.53 -21.57 -16.87
C LEU A 590 -13.77 -22.36 -17.29
N GLU A 591 -14.79 -21.66 -17.76
CA GLU A 591 -16.00 -22.26 -18.30
C GLU A 591 -15.65 -23.24 -19.42
N LYS A 592 -14.88 -22.81 -20.42
CA LYS A 592 -14.45 -23.70 -21.51
C LYS A 592 -13.64 -24.90 -21.01
N SER A 593 -12.78 -24.75 -20.01
CA SER A 593 -11.96 -25.86 -19.49
C SER A 593 -12.74 -26.92 -18.70
N PHE A 594 -13.90 -26.55 -18.16
CA PHE A 594 -14.73 -27.44 -17.36
C PHE A 594 -15.99 -27.92 -18.10
N THR A 595 -16.35 -27.23 -19.18
CA THR A 595 -17.28 -27.74 -20.20
C THR A 595 -16.57 -28.67 -21.19
N ILE A 596 -15.25 -28.53 -21.37
CA ILE A 596 -14.41 -29.34 -22.26
C ILE A 596 -13.24 -29.96 -21.46
N LYS A 597 -13.35 -31.22 -21.05
CA LYS A 597 -12.28 -32.26 -20.98
C LYS A 597 -12.76 -33.45 -20.13
N TYR A 598 -12.50 -34.71 -20.47
CA TYR A 598 -11.27 -35.33 -20.96
C TYR A 598 -11.65 -36.63 -21.72
N GLU A 599 -11.32 -36.79 -23.00
CA GLU A 599 -11.25 -38.12 -23.63
C GLU A 599 -9.82 -38.62 -23.39
N ASP A 600 -9.69 -39.60 -22.51
CA ASP A 600 -8.43 -40.31 -22.29
C ASP A 600 -8.25 -41.35 -23.42
N PRO A 601 -7.18 -41.31 -24.22
CA PRO A 601 -6.99 -42.26 -25.32
C PRO A 601 -6.71 -43.70 -24.86
N ASN A 602 -6.56 -43.97 -23.55
CA ASN A 602 -6.05 -45.23 -23.04
C ASN A 602 -6.84 -45.87 -21.88
N SER A 603 -8.10 -45.48 -21.63
CA SER A 603 -8.95 -46.19 -20.66
C SER A 603 -10.12 -46.93 -21.31
N ASP A 604 -9.91 -48.22 -21.57
CA ASP A 604 -10.98 -49.21 -21.56
C ASP A 604 -11.54 -49.31 -20.13
N GLN A 605 -12.59 -48.54 -19.82
CA GLN A 605 -13.72 -48.95 -18.96
C GLN A 605 -14.76 -47.82 -18.79
N SER A 606 -16.01 -48.26 -18.70
CA SER A 606 -17.26 -47.50 -18.70
C SER A 606 -17.41 -46.48 -17.55
N HIS A 607 -16.93 -45.26 -17.74
CA HIS A 607 -17.34 -44.10 -16.93
C HIS A 607 -17.99 -43.04 -17.82
N THR A 608 -19.31 -42.90 -17.71
CA THR A 608 -20.03 -41.75 -18.26
C THR A 608 -19.41 -40.46 -17.70
N PRO A 609 -18.95 -39.51 -18.54
CA PRO A 609 -18.29 -38.31 -18.07
C PRO A 609 -19.26 -37.49 -17.21
N GLN A 610 -18.86 -37.21 -15.96
CA GLN A 610 -19.67 -36.44 -15.02
C GLN A 610 -19.76 -34.98 -15.53
N LYS A 611 -20.90 -34.64 -16.14
CA LYS A 611 -21.16 -33.30 -16.67
C LYS A 611 -21.56 -32.36 -15.54
N TRP A 612 -20.67 -31.46 -15.14
CA TRP A 612 -20.99 -30.43 -14.15
C TRP A 612 -21.91 -29.36 -14.73
N ARG A 613 -22.88 -28.91 -13.93
CA ARG A 613 -23.78 -27.81 -14.27
C ARG A 613 -23.11 -26.50 -13.86
N ILE A 614 -22.55 -25.81 -14.84
CA ILE A 614 -21.81 -24.56 -14.64
C ILE A 614 -22.68 -23.42 -15.16
N TRP A 615 -22.85 -22.37 -14.34
CA TRP A 615 -23.46 -21.12 -14.76
C TRP A 615 -22.40 -20.01 -14.80
N SER A 616 -22.28 -19.31 -15.93
CA SER A 616 -21.29 -18.25 -16.11
C SER A 616 -21.96 -16.89 -16.35
N VAL A 617 -21.51 -15.87 -15.62
CA VAL A 617 -21.92 -14.48 -15.80
C VAL A 617 -20.67 -13.66 -16.09
N HIS A 618 -20.69 -12.88 -17.16
CA HIS A 618 -19.60 -11.99 -17.54
C HIS A 618 -20.16 -10.83 -18.39
N SER A 619 -19.34 -9.81 -18.67
CA SER A 619 -19.85 -8.58 -19.31
C SER A 619 -20.53 -8.74 -20.68
N ASP A 620 -20.35 -9.85 -21.40
CA ASP A 620 -21.08 -10.11 -22.66
C ASP A 620 -22.50 -10.65 -22.48
N ASN A 621 -22.77 -11.34 -21.36
CA ASN A 621 -24.04 -12.06 -21.16
C ASN A 621 -24.82 -11.54 -19.94
N SER A 622 -24.25 -10.64 -19.13
CA SER A 622 -24.86 -10.12 -17.92
C SER A 622 -26.20 -9.38 -18.15
N GLY A 623 -26.46 -8.93 -19.38
CA GLY A 623 -27.71 -8.29 -19.77
C GLY A 623 -28.74 -9.21 -20.44
N SER A 624 -28.46 -10.51 -20.60
CA SER A 624 -29.42 -11.46 -21.17
C SER A 624 -30.60 -11.71 -20.23
N ASP A 625 -31.78 -11.97 -20.78
CA ASP A 625 -33.00 -12.24 -20.00
C ASP A 625 -32.81 -13.42 -19.03
N GLU A 626 -32.07 -14.44 -19.45
CA GLU A 626 -31.70 -15.61 -18.65
C GLU A 626 -30.86 -15.23 -17.42
N ASN A 627 -29.83 -14.41 -17.58
CA ASN A 627 -29.00 -13.96 -16.46
C ASN A 627 -29.72 -12.97 -15.56
N VAL A 628 -30.56 -12.10 -16.12
CA VAL A 628 -31.39 -11.19 -15.32
C VAL A 628 -32.38 -12.00 -14.46
N ALA A 629 -33.01 -13.04 -15.02
CA ALA A 629 -33.88 -13.95 -14.26
C ALA A 629 -33.11 -14.75 -13.21
N PHE A 630 -31.94 -15.30 -13.56
CA PHE A 630 -31.07 -16.02 -12.63
C PHE A 630 -30.66 -15.15 -11.43
N ILE A 631 -30.25 -13.90 -11.68
CA ILE A 631 -29.81 -12.96 -10.63
C ILE A 631 -30.97 -12.60 -9.70
N LYS A 632 -32.20 -12.45 -10.23
CA LYS A 632 -33.39 -12.12 -9.41
C LYS A 632 -33.70 -13.18 -8.36
N ASP A 633 -33.47 -14.46 -8.66
CA ASP A 633 -33.72 -15.58 -7.73
C ASP A 633 -32.43 -16.38 -7.43
N ILE A 634 -31.29 -15.68 -7.35
CA ILE A 634 -29.97 -16.34 -7.22
C ILE A 634 -29.90 -17.29 -6.03
N THR A 635 -30.56 -16.97 -4.92
CA THR A 635 -30.59 -17.77 -3.69
C THR A 635 -31.15 -19.17 -3.91
N ASN A 636 -32.11 -19.33 -4.82
CA ASN A 636 -32.67 -20.63 -5.16
C ASN A 636 -32.03 -21.20 -6.43
N ALA A 637 -31.81 -20.37 -7.45
CA ALA A 637 -31.25 -20.81 -8.72
C ALA A 637 -29.84 -21.41 -8.58
N VAL A 638 -28.98 -20.82 -7.74
CA VAL A 638 -27.60 -21.30 -7.53
C VAL A 638 -27.55 -22.71 -6.95
N LYS A 639 -28.62 -23.16 -6.27
CA LYS A 639 -28.70 -24.53 -5.72
C LYS A 639 -28.74 -25.59 -6.82
N ASN A 640 -29.11 -25.24 -8.06
CA ASN A 640 -29.21 -26.16 -9.18
C ASN A 640 -27.89 -26.30 -9.97
N PHE A 641 -26.85 -25.56 -9.59
CA PHE A 641 -25.55 -25.57 -10.24
C PHE A 641 -24.45 -26.09 -9.31
N ASP A 642 -23.42 -26.66 -9.92
CA ASP A 642 -22.24 -27.17 -9.23
C ASP A 642 -21.16 -26.08 -9.16
N ALA A 643 -21.12 -25.17 -10.14
CA ALA A 643 -20.25 -24.00 -10.14
C ALA A 643 -20.95 -22.74 -10.64
N LEU A 644 -20.66 -21.60 -10.00
CA LEU A 644 -21.00 -20.25 -10.47
C LEU A 644 -19.71 -19.46 -10.76
N PHE A 645 -19.52 -19.04 -12.01
CA PHE A 645 -18.35 -18.25 -12.43
C PHE A 645 -18.79 -16.83 -12.79
N THR A 646 -18.21 -15.81 -12.15
CA THR A 646 -18.65 -14.39 -12.27
C THR A 646 -17.52 -13.39 -12.46
#